data_AF-A0A507BP71-F1
#
_entry.id   AF-A0A507BP71-F1
#
_cell.length_a   1.000
_cell.length_b   1.000
_cell.length_c   1.000
_cell.angle_alpha   90.00
_cell.angle_beta   90.00
_cell.angle_gamma   90.00
#
_symmetry.space_group_name_H-M   'P 1'
#
loop_
_entity.id
_entity.type
_entity.pdbx_description
1 polymer ?
#
loop_
_entity_poly.entity_id
_entity_poly.type
_entity_poly.pdbx_seq_one_letter_code
_entity_poly.pdbx_strand_id
1 'polypeptide(L)'
;MAEAKRPNFLMVVADDLGFSDTSPYGSEISTPALQKLSDEGIRLTNFHTAPACSPTRSMLLSGTDHHIAGLGQLAEMMERSKDPSVFEGRPGYEGYLNFRVAALPEILRDAGYLNIMSGKWHLGMKQEHSPSARGFDKVFSFLAGSGNHYNWEPQFDSDKYKFQLPGKNKLWMDGDRYMDRKTEIPENFYSTSYTTERMLGFLKGRTEEEKKQPFFGYLCYLAPHWPLQAPKETRDKYLGKYADGPSKLSERRIKKLIELGLVPADVVPAKPEGTLEAEWDELSDEERALSARKMETYAAMVELIDEGVGQVVDYLESTGELDNTFVCFISDNGAEGVNMEALPVMGGESTMARIIEEFYDNSLDNIGNRDSFVYYGPRWACAATAPSRGFKCRPTEGGIRCPCIVRYPPFGNAPAAISHKFTTVMDLLPTFLELAGVPLPGATFHEREVVPVRGKSWRAHLASKDYESTEVHDENYHVHGWELVNLRAIRRGNWKAVWMHPPRGTGEWELFDLSKDPAESKDLSQEQPELMKEMLEHWERYYAETGMFDIPFEFARLVVRRSVAAEPHAAQSRSRHAETTAEVQRRRDFPDLRLFRSAFWREYASPLLGVMLTDPGDTSFQLLHSCRRTGTNSALLADAWDDWGPAQDRASVQVINNVLDKESPGLVVLNGDLITGENTFLENSTTYVDQIVGPLVARDLTWASTYGNHDRDVNITAQGIFEREHSYPNSRTRSMVQDSAVDVGVSNYYLPVFDSSCRSCHCTPELLLWFFDSRGGHAFQHGSTPIPDWVDERVVKWFRETNAELVARHNKTIPSLAFFHIPVYASLAAQNVGIDKNRQPGINDDVPLAPQAQGWCPDGTSNSNCRYGGQDVPFMQALADTDGLLATFSGHDHGDTWCYKWDGGLPGVQVKGTGKNLCFGQHSGYGGYGNWERGARQVLVTKDGLSHGLVDTWIRLESGNVVGNVVLNSTYGQDLYPATPNTKTKCPGC
;
A
#
# COMPACT_ATOMS: atom_id res chain seq x y z
N MET A 1 -25.98 3.62 -34.80
CA MET A 1 -26.48 3.52 -33.41
C MET A 1 -26.27 4.88 -32.77
N ALA A 2 -27.27 5.46 -32.10
CA ALA A 2 -27.05 6.71 -31.37
C ALA A 2 -25.95 6.47 -30.31
N GLU A 3 -24.95 7.35 -30.26
CA GLU A 3 -23.87 7.28 -29.29
C GLU A 3 -24.47 7.34 -27.88
N ALA A 4 -24.20 6.33 -27.05
CA ALA A 4 -24.76 6.26 -25.70
C ALA A 4 -24.24 7.44 -24.86
N LYS A 5 -25.14 8.26 -24.30
CA LYS A 5 -24.79 9.43 -23.49
C LYS A 5 -24.07 8.97 -22.22
N ARG A 6 -22.87 9.51 -21.95
CA ARG A 6 -22.15 9.26 -20.70
C ARG A 6 -23.01 9.65 -19.48
N PRO A 7 -22.95 8.91 -18.36
CA PRO A 7 -23.75 9.21 -17.19
C PRO A 7 -23.27 10.46 -16.47
N ASN A 8 -24.21 11.14 -15.81
CA ASN A 8 -23.92 12.04 -14.71
C ASN A 8 -23.64 11.22 -13.44
N PHE A 9 -22.97 11.83 -12.48
CA PHE A 9 -22.70 11.24 -11.16
C PHE A 9 -23.19 12.20 -10.07
N LEU A 10 -23.95 11.69 -9.10
CA LEU A 10 -24.30 12.40 -7.88
C LEU A 10 -23.83 11.57 -6.68
N MET A 11 -22.73 12.01 -6.07
CA MET A 11 -22.16 11.42 -4.86
C MET A 11 -22.60 12.24 -3.65
N VAL A 12 -23.40 11.64 -2.78
CA VAL A 12 -23.90 12.23 -1.55
C VAL A 12 -23.20 11.59 -0.36
N VAL A 13 -22.64 12.41 0.52
CA VAL A 13 -21.93 11.96 1.72
C VAL A 13 -22.54 12.62 2.96
N ALA A 14 -23.09 11.81 3.86
CA ALA A 14 -23.43 12.22 5.22
C ALA A 14 -22.21 12.05 6.15
N ASP A 15 -22.15 12.82 7.23
CA ASP A 15 -20.98 12.93 8.12
C ASP A 15 -21.34 12.37 9.51
N ASP A 16 -20.79 11.21 9.88
CA ASP A 16 -21.11 10.44 11.10
C ASP A 16 -22.53 9.83 11.17
N LEU A 17 -23.17 9.58 10.03
CA LEU A 17 -24.46 8.90 9.98
C LEU A 17 -24.30 7.40 10.33
N GLY A 18 -25.11 6.89 11.26
CA GLY A 18 -25.05 5.48 11.63
C GLY A 18 -25.71 4.54 10.61
N PHE A 19 -25.32 3.27 10.65
CA PHE A 19 -25.76 2.24 9.71
C PHE A 19 -27.28 2.13 9.58
N SER A 20 -28.01 2.19 10.70
CA SER A 20 -29.46 2.02 10.71
C SER A 20 -30.26 3.33 10.72
N ASP A 21 -29.64 4.49 10.53
CA ASP A 21 -30.30 5.80 10.77
C ASP A 21 -31.23 6.31 9.67
N THR A 22 -31.29 5.62 8.54
CA THR A 22 -32.20 5.94 7.43
C THR A 22 -33.29 4.88 7.29
N SER A 23 -34.47 5.29 6.82
CA SER A 23 -35.61 4.38 6.62
C SER A 23 -35.27 3.13 5.77
N PRO A 24 -34.47 3.22 4.69
CA PRO A 24 -33.97 2.06 3.94
C PRO A 24 -33.22 1.01 4.77
N TYR A 25 -32.62 1.44 5.87
CA TYR A 25 -31.87 0.63 6.85
C TYR A 25 -32.63 0.45 8.18
N GLY A 26 -33.96 0.64 8.16
CA GLY A 26 -34.83 0.29 9.28
C GLY A 26 -35.04 1.38 10.33
N SER A 27 -34.68 2.61 10.02
CA SER A 27 -34.87 3.76 10.92
C SER A 27 -36.33 4.19 11.07
N GLU A 28 -36.65 4.72 12.24
CA GLU A 28 -37.84 5.54 12.49
C GLU A 28 -37.71 6.99 12.01
N ILE A 29 -36.49 7.48 11.74
CA ILE A 29 -36.26 8.84 11.22
C ILE A 29 -36.88 8.94 9.82
N SER A 30 -37.54 10.06 9.54
CA SER A 30 -38.22 10.28 8.27
C SER A 30 -37.21 10.57 7.15
N THR A 31 -36.89 9.57 6.33
CA THR A 31 -36.02 9.75 5.15
C THR A 31 -36.67 9.23 3.85
N PRO A 32 -37.80 9.82 3.41
CA PRO A 32 -38.55 9.36 2.23
C PRO A 32 -37.78 9.49 0.91
N ALA A 33 -36.86 10.46 0.74
CA ALA A 33 -36.11 10.58 -0.50
C ALA A 33 -35.10 9.43 -0.66
N LEU A 34 -34.40 9.07 0.42
CA LEU A 34 -33.52 7.90 0.46
C LEU A 34 -34.32 6.60 0.33
N GLN A 35 -35.56 6.55 0.85
CA GLN A 35 -36.46 5.43 0.60
C GLN A 35 -36.79 5.28 -0.89
N LYS A 36 -37.15 6.36 -1.58
CA LYS A 36 -37.38 6.35 -3.04
C LYS A 36 -36.14 5.85 -3.81
N LEU A 37 -34.95 6.37 -3.49
CA LEU A 37 -33.70 5.92 -4.12
C LEU A 37 -33.40 4.43 -3.86
N SER A 38 -33.69 3.96 -2.66
CA SER A 38 -33.53 2.54 -2.30
C SER A 38 -34.53 1.64 -3.01
N ASP A 39 -35.79 2.06 -3.14
CA ASP A 39 -36.85 1.28 -3.78
C ASP A 39 -36.56 1.04 -5.28
N GLU A 40 -35.91 2.01 -5.92
CA GLU A 40 -35.45 1.93 -7.32
C GLU A 40 -34.00 1.44 -7.47
N GLY A 41 -33.30 1.19 -6.37
CA GLY A 41 -31.86 1.02 -6.32
C GLY A 41 -31.40 -0.26 -5.65
N ILE A 42 -30.15 -0.23 -5.20
CA ILE A 42 -29.47 -1.29 -4.47
C ILE A 42 -29.00 -0.73 -3.13
N ARG A 43 -29.26 -1.46 -2.04
CA ARG A 43 -28.62 -1.26 -0.73
C ARG A 43 -27.42 -2.18 -0.60
N LEU A 44 -26.26 -1.64 -0.24
CA LEU A 44 -25.08 -2.44 0.10
C LEU A 44 -24.97 -2.53 1.63
N THR A 45 -24.91 -3.75 2.18
CA THR A 45 -24.81 -3.93 3.64
C THR A 45 -23.40 -4.22 4.13
N ASN A 46 -22.46 -4.42 3.21
CA ASN A 46 -21.07 -4.81 3.48
C ASN A 46 -20.11 -3.80 2.78
N PHE A 47 -20.51 -2.52 2.77
CA PHE A 47 -19.74 -1.39 2.25
C PHE A 47 -18.88 -0.76 3.36
N HIS A 48 -17.59 -0.57 3.08
CA HIS A 48 -16.59 -0.16 4.07
C HIS A 48 -15.94 1.18 3.73
N THR A 49 -15.73 1.99 4.76
CA THR A 49 -14.99 3.24 4.74
C THR A 49 -13.73 3.12 5.59
N ALA A 50 -12.96 4.20 5.76
CA ALA A 50 -12.04 4.30 6.88
C ALA A 50 -12.80 4.58 8.18
N PRO A 51 -12.15 4.47 9.36
CA PRO A 51 -12.80 4.73 10.64
C PRO A 51 -13.16 6.20 10.90
N ALA A 52 -12.76 7.14 10.04
CA ALA A 52 -13.02 8.58 10.20
C ALA A 52 -13.08 9.34 8.87
N CYS A 53 -13.58 10.57 8.96
CA CYS A 53 -14.01 11.42 7.87
C CYS A 53 -12.92 11.77 6.83
N SER A 54 -11.83 12.46 7.19
CA SER A 54 -10.80 12.84 6.20
C SER A 54 -10.06 11.65 5.59
N PRO A 55 -9.71 10.57 6.32
CA PRO A 55 -9.27 9.31 5.73
C PRO A 55 -10.21 8.80 4.64
N THR A 56 -11.51 8.64 4.94
CA THR A 56 -12.50 8.15 3.96
C THR A 56 -12.60 9.03 2.73
N ARG A 57 -12.67 10.35 2.91
CA ARG A 57 -12.79 11.32 1.82
C ARG A 57 -11.56 11.27 0.91
N SER A 58 -10.38 11.04 1.50
CA SER A 58 -9.14 10.90 0.73
C SER A 58 -9.15 9.61 -0.11
N MET A 59 -9.66 8.51 0.44
CA MET A 59 -9.81 7.23 -0.26
C MET A 59 -10.85 7.31 -1.38
N LEU A 60 -12.00 7.96 -1.13
CA LEU A 60 -13.08 8.17 -2.10
C LEU A 60 -12.56 8.86 -3.36
N LEU A 61 -11.83 9.97 -3.18
CA LEU A 61 -11.37 10.80 -4.29
C LEU A 61 -10.10 10.28 -4.94
N SER A 62 -9.39 9.30 -4.38
CA SER A 62 -8.13 8.77 -4.93
C SER A 62 -8.19 7.30 -5.34
N GLY A 63 -9.17 6.54 -4.87
CA GLY A 63 -9.28 5.10 -5.09
C GLY A 63 -8.16 4.28 -4.44
N THR A 64 -7.38 4.86 -3.52
CA THR A 64 -6.30 4.20 -2.79
C THR A 64 -6.41 4.45 -1.29
N ASP A 65 -5.51 3.87 -0.50
CA ASP A 65 -5.53 3.97 0.96
C ASP A 65 -5.18 5.38 1.47
N HIS A 66 -5.73 5.77 2.62
CA HIS A 66 -5.54 7.11 3.18
C HIS A 66 -4.11 7.39 3.65
N HIS A 67 -3.34 6.38 4.05
CA HIS A 67 -1.90 6.51 4.33
C HIS A 67 -1.08 6.83 3.08
N ILE A 68 -1.60 6.52 1.89
CA ILE A 68 -0.98 6.93 0.62
C ILE A 68 -1.49 8.32 0.22
N ALA A 69 -2.80 8.57 0.37
CA ALA A 69 -3.47 9.78 -0.11
C ALA A 69 -3.20 11.05 0.74
N GLY A 70 -2.50 10.92 1.88
CA GLY A 70 -1.97 12.04 2.67
C GLY A 70 -2.69 12.31 3.99
N LEU A 71 -3.65 11.45 4.32
CA LEU A 71 -4.45 11.48 5.54
C LEU A 71 -4.27 10.17 6.32
N GLY A 72 -3.03 9.68 6.45
CA GLY A 72 -2.68 8.56 7.33
C GLY A 72 -3.06 8.80 8.79
N GLN A 73 -3.27 10.06 9.16
CA GLN A 73 -3.91 10.45 10.41
C GLN A 73 -4.77 11.70 10.18
N LEU A 74 -5.73 11.96 11.08
CA LEU A 74 -6.48 13.22 11.10
C LEU A 74 -5.52 14.40 11.31
N ALA A 75 -5.58 15.39 10.41
CA ALA A 75 -4.74 16.59 10.48
C ALA A 75 -4.84 17.29 11.84
N GLU A 76 -6.05 17.38 12.40
CA GLU A 76 -6.31 17.97 13.71
C GLU A 76 -5.65 17.18 14.84
N MET A 77 -5.51 15.86 14.71
CA MET A 77 -4.81 15.03 15.70
C MET A 77 -3.30 15.16 15.58
N MET A 78 -2.78 15.25 14.35
CA MET A 78 -1.36 15.51 14.12
C MET A 78 -0.93 16.86 14.72
N GLU A 79 -1.71 17.92 14.47
CA GLU A 79 -1.48 19.26 15.02
C GLU A 79 -1.55 19.29 16.56
N ARG A 80 -2.43 18.49 17.16
CA ARG A 80 -2.62 18.42 18.62
C ARG A 80 -1.70 17.40 19.32
N SER A 81 -0.89 16.67 18.56
CA SER A 81 0.10 15.75 19.12
C SER A 81 1.06 16.49 20.07
N LYS A 82 1.55 15.79 21.10
CA LYS A 82 2.63 16.32 21.97
C LYS A 82 3.90 16.63 21.16
N ASP A 83 4.14 15.84 20.13
CA ASP A 83 5.24 16.02 19.19
C ASP A 83 4.70 15.91 17.75
N PRO A 84 4.31 17.04 17.13
CA PRO A 84 3.87 17.05 15.74
C PRO A 84 4.99 16.74 14.73
N SER A 85 6.27 16.88 15.13
CA SER A 85 7.40 16.68 14.21
C SER A 85 7.55 15.22 13.76
N VAL A 86 6.94 14.28 14.49
CA VAL A 86 6.92 12.85 14.10
C VAL A 86 6.25 12.61 12.74
N PHE A 87 5.37 13.51 12.31
CA PHE A 87 4.66 13.43 11.02
C PHE A 87 5.34 14.24 9.91
N GLU A 88 6.25 15.15 10.25
CA GLU A 88 6.83 16.10 9.30
C GLU A 88 7.70 15.38 8.25
N GLY A 89 7.47 15.71 6.98
CA GLY A 89 8.20 15.12 5.85
C GLY A 89 7.89 13.65 5.57
N ARG A 90 6.98 13.02 6.33
CA ARG A 90 6.58 11.63 6.09
C ARG A 90 5.57 11.56 4.96
N PRO A 91 5.85 10.81 3.89
CA PRO A 91 4.89 10.60 2.82
C PRO A 91 3.64 9.95 3.41
N GLY A 92 2.49 10.61 3.31
CA GLY A 92 1.19 10.03 3.70
C GLY A 92 0.54 10.71 4.87
N TYR A 93 1.30 11.54 5.56
CA TYR A 93 0.91 12.24 6.78
C TYR A 93 1.00 13.75 6.58
N GLU A 94 0.81 14.23 5.34
CA GLU A 94 0.89 15.65 5.02
C GLU A 94 -0.29 16.47 5.61
N GLY A 95 -1.42 15.81 5.92
CA GLY A 95 -2.60 16.44 6.53
C GLY A 95 -3.55 17.09 5.52
N TYR A 96 -3.43 16.72 4.25
CA TYR A 96 -4.27 17.16 3.13
C TYR A 96 -4.21 16.12 2.02
N LEU A 97 -5.20 16.11 1.10
CA LEU A 97 -5.15 15.23 -0.07
C LEU A 97 -3.92 15.60 -0.87
N ASN A 98 -2.91 14.74 -0.87
CA ASN A 98 -1.62 15.06 -1.46
C ASN A 98 -1.65 14.90 -2.98
N PHE A 99 -0.53 15.23 -3.63
CA PHE A 99 -0.38 15.18 -5.08
C PHE A 99 0.25 13.88 -5.58
N ARG A 100 0.48 12.89 -4.70
CA ARG A 100 0.87 11.52 -5.07
C ARG A 100 -0.33 10.69 -5.56
N VAL A 101 -1.51 11.29 -5.60
CA VAL A 101 -2.73 10.71 -6.15
C VAL A 101 -3.31 11.63 -7.23
N ALA A 102 -3.89 11.03 -8.27
CA ALA A 102 -4.74 11.73 -9.22
C ALA A 102 -6.18 11.69 -8.68
N ALA A 103 -6.72 12.85 -8.29
CA ALA A 103 -8.06 12.88 -7.74
C ALA A 103 -9.10 12.65 -8.85
N LEU A 104 -10.16 11.89 -8.53
CA LEU A 104 -11.32 11.64 -9.39
C LEU A 104 -11.81 12.89 -10.15
N PRO A 105 -12.08 14.04 -9.51
CA PRO A 105 -12.45 15.27 -10.21
C PRO A 105 -11.37 15.79 -11.17
N GLU A 106 -10.06 15.69 -10.86
CA GLU A 106 -9.00 16.06 -11.81
C GLU A 106 -9.11 15.21 -13.09
N ILE A 107 -9.30 13.90 -12.93
CA ILE A 107 -9.40 12.95 -14.04
C ILE A 107 -10.69 13.19 -14.87
N LEU A 108 -11.83 13.38 -14.18
CA LEU A 108 -13.12 13.62 -14.86
C LEU A 108 -13.14 14.97 -15.60
N ARG A 109 -12.47 16.00 -15.05
CA ARG A 109 -12.32 17.30 -15.71
C ARG A 109 -11.63 17.15 -17.07
N ASP A 110 -10.52 16.40 -17.11
CA ASP A 110 -9.79 16.12 -18.36
C ASP A 110 -10.64 15.32 -19.35
N ALA A 111 -11.56 14.49 -18.86
CA ALA A 111 -12.54 13.77 -19.65
C ALA A 111 -13.77 14.61 -20.07
N GLY A 112 -13.79 15.90 -19.74
CA GLY A 112 -14.83 16.85 -20.15
C GLY A 112 -16.09 16.87 -19.29
N TYR A 113 -16.03 16.33 -18.06
CA TYR A 113 -17.11 16.48 -17.07
C TYR A 113 -17.08 17.88 -16.45
N LEU A 114 -18.26 18.38 -16.08
CA LEU A 114 -18.40 19.52 -15.18
C LEU A 114 -18.44 19.03 -13.73
N ASN A 115 -17.45 19.40 -12.93
CA ASN A 115 -17.34 18.96 -11.55
C ASN A 115 -17.89 20.04 -10.60
N ILE A 116 -18.90 19.66 -9.82
CA ILE A 116 -19.64 20.56 -8.92
C ILE A 116 -19.51 20.02 -7.51
N MET A 117 -19.05 20.84 -6.56
CA MET A 117 -18.99 20.50 -5.15
C MET A 117 -19.78 21.49 -4.31
N SER A 118 -20.55 20.95 -3.36
CA SER A 118 -21.16 21.73 -2.28
C SER A 118 -20.98 21.00 -0.94
N GLY A 119 -20.36 21.67 0.03
CA GLY A 119 -20.31 21.24 1.44
C GLY A 119 -18.90 20.89 1.99
N LYS A 120 -18.79 19.91 2.88
CA LYS A 120 -17.56 19.60 3.63
C LYS A 120 -16.45 19.04 2.73
N TRP A 121 -15.25 19.62 2.84
CA TRP A 121 -14.03 19.19 2.15
C TRP A 121 -13.16 18.28 3.02
N HIS A 122 -12.63 18.81 4.12
CA HIS A 122 -11.78 18.11 5.09
C HIS A 122 -10.49 17.48 4.52
N LEU A 123 -10.02 17.97 3.38
CA LEU A 123 -8.84 17.45 2.67
C LEU A 123 -7.76 18.53 2.46
N GLY A 124 -7.81 19.61 3.25
CA GLY A 124 -6.82 20.68 3.24
C GLY A 124 -7.43 22.05 3.49
N MET A 125 -6.73 22.88 4.26
CA MET A 125 -7.19 24.22 4.63
C MET A 125 -6.67 25.34 3.71
N LYS A 126 -5.65 25.05 2.89
CA LYS A 126 -4.97 26.04 2.05
C LYS A 126 -5.55 26.08 0.62
N GLN A 127 -5.41 27.21 -0.07
CA GLN A 127 -5.97 27.41 -1.41
C GLN A 127 -5.40 26.41 -2.42
N GLU A 128 -4.11 26.08 -2.33
CA GLU A 128 -3.43 25.08 -3.15
C GLU A 128 -3.95 23.64 -2.93
N HIS A 129 -4.67 23.37 -1.84
CA HIS A 129 -5.27 22.06 -1.54
C HIS A 129 -6.81 22.12 -1.56
N SER A 130 -7.38 23.22 -2.06
CA SER A 130 -8.82 23.45 -2.12
C SER A 130 -9.51 22.50 -3.11
N PRO A 131 -10.85 22.34 -3.04
CA PRO A 131 -11.59 21.62 -4.07
C PRO A 131 -11.29 22.12 -5.49
N SER A 132 -11.17 23.44 -5.68
CA SER A 132 -10.87 24.06 -6.98
C SER A 132 -9.49 23.64 -7.51
N ALA A 133 -8.49 23.61 -6.63
CA ALA A 133 -7.15 23.13 -6.95
C ALA A 133 -7.12 21.62 -7.24
N ARG A 134 -8.11 20.87 -6.74
CA ARG A 134 -8.25 19.42 -6.90
C ARG A 134 -9.37 19.04 -7.85
N GLY A 135 -9.64 19.84 -8.88
CA GLY A 135 -10.46 19.39 -10.02
C GLY A 135 -11.93 19.80 -10.01
N PHE A 136 -12.43 20.51 -9.00
CA PHE A 136 -13.81 21.02 -9.00
C PHE A 136 -13.96 22.39 -9.66
N ASP A 137 -14.97 22.56 -10.52
CA ASP A 137 -15.19 23.76 -11.33
C ASP A 137 -16.13 24.77 -10.66
N LYS A 138 -17.17 24.26 -9.99
CA LYS A 138 -18.11 25.06 -9.19
C LYS A 138 -18.04 24.58 -7.75
N VAL A 139 -17.65 25.46 -6.84
CA VAL A 139 -17.32 25.09 -5.46
C VAL A 139 -18.02 26.01 -4.48
N PHE A 140 -18.75 25.43 -3.54
CA PHE A 140 -19.03 26.03 -2.25
C PHE A 140 -18.58 25.03 -1.19
N SER A 141 -17.63 25.37 -0.32
CA SER A 141 -17.06 24.37 0.59
C SER A 141 -16.78 24.87 1.99
N PHE A 142 -17.02 23.98 2.97
CA PHE A 142 -16.48 24.08 4.32
C PHE A 142 -15.20 23.24 4.43
N LEU A 143 -14.07 23.84 4.80
CA LEU A 143 -12.77 23.18 4.70
C LEU A 143 -12.42 22.28 5.88
N ALA A 144 -12.85 22.64 7.09
CA ALA A 144 -12.47 21.96 8.32
C ALA A 144 -13.29 20.67 8.56
N GLY A 145 -12.84 19.85 9.51
CA GLY A 145 -13.51 18.61 9.88
C GLY A 145 -14.83 18.74 10.61
N SER A 146 -15.10 19.89 11.24
CA SER A 146 -16.34 20.15 11.99
C SER A 146 -16.53 21.64 12.18
N GLY A 147 -17.76 22.10 12.38
CA GLY A 147 -18.07 23.49 12.71
C GLY A 147 -19.52 23.68 13.10
N ASN A 148 -19.85 24.83 13.68
CA ASN A 148 -21.23 25.16 14.05
C ASN A 148 -22.14 25.24 12.80
N HIS A 149 -23.27 24.53 12.82
CA HIS A 149 -24.18 24.42 11.67
C HIS A 149 -24.91 25.72 11.35
N TYR A 150 -24.98 26.65 12.30
CA TYR A 150 -25.53 27.99 12.11
C TYR A 150 -24.45 29.05 11.90
N ASN A 151 -23.19 28.64 11.71
CA ASN A 151 -22.05 29.56 11.61
C ASN A 151 -21.99 30.51 12.83
N TRP A 152 -22.42 30.04 14.00
CA TRP A 152 -22.36 30.74 15.27
C TRP A 152 -21.17 30.23 16.09
N GLU A 153 -20.06 30.95 16.11
CA GLU A 153 -18.90 30.55 16.90
C GLU A 153 -18.68 31.56 18.03
N PRO A 154 -18.31 31.11 19.25
CA PRO A 154 -18.14 31.97 20.40
C PRO A 154 -17.08 33.05 20.11
N GLN A 155 -17.42 34.30 20.44
CA GLN A 155 -16.50 35.41 20.26
C GLN A 155 -15.44 35.37 21.37
N PHE A 156 -14.24 34.89 21.04
CA PHE A 156 -13.11 34.94 21.97
C PHE A 156 -12.57 36.38 22.02
N ASP A 157 -12.90 37.13 23.06
CA ASP A 157 -12.37 38.48 23.30
C ASP A 157 -10.90 38.48 23.81
N SER A 158 -10.25 37.31 23.91
CA SER A 158 -8.87 37.21 24.38
C SER A 158 -8.14 35.99 23.83
N ASP A 159 -6.81 36.07 23.76
CA ASP A 159 -5.90 34.95 23.44
C ASP A 159 -5.90 33.84 24.53
N LYS A 160 -6.75 33.97 25.57
CA LYS A 160 -6.88 33.03 26.70
C LYS A 160 -7.38 31.65 26.26
N TYR A 161 -8.26 31.59 25.26
CA TYR A 161 -8.79 30.34 24.74
C TYR A 161 -8.02 29.93 23.49
N LYS A 162 -7.24 28.85 23.59
CA LYS A 162 -6.53 28.23 22.45
C LYS A 162 -7.46 27.50 21.47
N PHE A 163 -8.78 27.57 21.66
CA PHE A 163 -9.76 27.19 20.64
C PHE A 163 -9.78 28.26 19.54
N GLN A 164 -8.64 28.43 18.89
CA GLN A 164 -8.64 29.06 17.58
C GLN A 164 -9.22 27.99 16.67
N LEU A 165 -10.46 28.17 16.23
CA LEU A 165 -10.96 27.47 15.06
C LEU A 165 -9.86 27.50 13.99
N PRO A 166 -9.49 26.35 13.41
CA PRO A 166 -8.45 26.31 12.39
C PRO A 166 -8.72 27.39 11.34
N GLY A 167 -7.79 28.33 11.17
CA GLY A 167 -7.83 29.34 10.11
C GLY A 167 -8.51 30.69 10.40
N LYS A 168 -8.98 31.01 11.62
CA LYS A 168 -9.50 32.33 12.11
C LYS A 168 -10.56 33.08 11.28
N ASN A 169 -10.86 32.65 10.05
CA ASN A 169 -11.88 33.10 9.08
C ASN A 169 -11.83 32.25 7.78
N LYS A 170 -10.80 31.41 7.60
CA LYS A 170 -10.57 30.56 6.41
C LYS A 170 -11.28 29.21 6.50
N LEU A 171 -12.58 29.22 6.79
CA LEU A 171 -13.38 28.00 6.92
C LEU A 171 -14.23 27.73 5.68
N TRP A 172 -14.72 28.79 5.04
CA TRP A 172 -15.60 28.72 3.88
C TRP A 172 -14.85 29.15 2.62
N MET A 173 -15.11 28.49 1.50
CA MET A 173 -14.70 28.94 0.17
C MET A 173 -15.87 28.98 -0.81
N ASP A 174 -15.84 29.94 -1.72
CA ASP A 174 -16.65 29.99 -2.94
C ASP A 174 -15.69 30.09 -4.13
N GLY A 175 -15.71 29.09 -5.02
CA GLY A 175 -14.67 28.89 -6.03
C GLY A 175 -13.30 28.62 -5.39
N ASP A 176 -12.32 29.44 -5.73
CA ASP A 176 -10.94 29.37 -5.21
C ASP A 176 -10.66 30.39 -4.09
N ARG A 177 -11.68 31.11 -3.63
CA ARG A 177 -11.54 32.22 -2.68
C ARG A 177 -12.16 31.90 -1.32
N TYR A 178 -11.44 32.26 -0.25
CA TYR A 178 -12.00 32.27 1.10
C TYR A 178 -13.13 33.29 1.26
N MET A 179 -14.20 32.90 1.93
CA MET A 179 -15.30 33.79 2.29
C MET A 179 -15.11 34.35 3.71
N ASP A 180 -15.43 35.62 3.90
CA ASP A 180 -15.58 36.19 5.23
C ASP A 180 -16.88 35.68 5.87
N ARG A 181 -16.73 34.82 6.88
CA ARG A 181 -17.84 34.20 7.59
C ARG A 181 -18.79 35.17 8.29
N LYS A 182 -18.39 36.42 8.54
CA LYS A 182 -19.23 37.43 9.23
C LYS A 182 -20.06 38.26 8.27
N THR A 183 -19.59 38.44 7.03
CA THR A 183 -20.19 39.38 6.07
C THR A 183 -20.73 38.70 4.82
N GLU A 184 -20.23 37.52 4.46
CA GLU A 184 -20.60 36.82 3.22
C GLU A 184 -21.43 35.55 3.45
N ILE A 185 -21.47 35.04 4.68
CA ILE A 185 -22.39 33.95 5.06
C ILE A 185 -23.71 34.57 5.53
N PRO A 186 -24.87 34.14 5.00
CA PRO A 186 -26.17 34.72 5.36
C PRO A 186 -26.48 34.63 6.86
N GLU A 187 -27.23 35.60 7.39
CA GLU A 187 -27.62 35.62 8.82
C GLU A 187 -28.52 34.43 9.21
N ASN A 188 -29.36 33.96 8.28
CA ASN A 188 -30.26 32.82 8.46
C ASN A 188 -29.64 31.49 7.98
N PHE A 189 -28.31 31.42 7.92
CA PHE A 189 -27.58 30.25 7.47
C PHE A 189 -27.85 29.02 8.35
N TYR A 190 -28.11 27.88 7.70
CA TYR A 190 -28.00 26.56 8.29
C TYR A 190 -27.28 25.64 7.30
N SER A 191 -26.24 24.96 7.76
CA SER A 191 -25.26 24.28 6.90
C SER A 191 -25.90 23.28 5.92
N THR A 192 -26.85 22.46 6.36
CA THR A 192 -27.48 21.43 5.51
C THR A 192 -28.30 22.06 4.39
N SER A 193 -29.24 22.96 4.73
CA SER A 193 -30.12 23.59 3.73
C SER A 193 -29.34 24.49 2.78
N TYR A 194 -28.35 25.24 3.28
CA TYR A 194 -27.54 26.11 2.43
C TYR A 194 -26.60 25.31 1.52
N THR A 195 -26.05 24.19 1.98
CA THR A 195 -25.27 23.27 1.13
C THR A 195 -26.11 22.75 -0.03
N THR A 196 -27.36 22.35 0.22
CA THR A 196 -28.31 21.94 -0.82
C THR A 196 -28.66 23.08 -1.76
N GLU A 197 -28.96 24.26 -1.23
CA GLU A 197 -29.29 25.45 -2.01
C GLU A 197 -28.17 25.80 -2.99
N ARG A 198 -26.91 25.76 -2.54
CA ARG A 198 -25.74 26.01 -3.39
C ARG A 198 -25.57 24.96 -4.48
N MET A 199 -25.75 23.67 -4.17
CA MET A 199 -25.73 22.59 -5.17
C MET A 199 -26.81 22.80 -6.24
N LEU A 200 -28.05 23.07 -5.83
CA LEU A 200 -29.15 23.39 -6.74
C LEU A 200 -28.86 24.65 -7.56
N GLY A 201 -28.29 25.68 -6.94
CA GLY A 201 -27.87 26.92 -7.60
C GLY A 201 -26.86 26.65 -8.71
N PHE A 202 -25.84 25.82 -8.46
CA PHE A 202 -24.87 25.42 -9.48
C PHE A 202 -25.50 24.58 -10.60
N LEU A 203 -26.36 23.62 -10.26
CA LEU A 203 -27.02 22.76 -11.24
C LEU A 203 -28.03 23.52 -12.13
N LYS A 204 -28.79 24.45 -11.55
CA LYS A 204 -29.77 25.33 -12.24
C LYS A 204 -29.08 26.43 -13.03
N GLY A 205 -27.95 26.94 -12.52
CA GLY A 205 -27.16 28.00 -13.11
C GLY A 205 -26.20 27.56 -14.22
N ARG A 206 -26.22 26.27 -14.61
CA ARG A 206 -25.41 25.79 -15.74
C ARG A 206 -25.76 26.54 -17.03
N THR A 207 -24.74 26.99 -17.75
CA THR A 207 -24.89 27.58 -19.10
C THR A 207 -25.39 26.52 -20.11
N GLU A 208 -25.82 26.95 -21.30
CA GLU A 208 -26.24 26.01 -22.35
C GLU A 208 -25.08 25.12 -22.83
N GLU A 209 -23.85 25.60 -22.75
CA GLU A 209 -22.63 24.82 -22.99
C GLU A 209 -22.39 23.79 -21.89
N GLU A 210 -22.48 24.20 -20.62
CA GLU A 210 -22.31 23.31 -19.47
C GLU A 210 -23.38 22.21 -19.42
N LYS A 211 -24.61 22.49 -19.85
CA LYS A 211 -25.69 21.48 -19.96
C LYS A 211 -25.42 20.41 -21.01
N LYS A 212 -24.48 20.63 -21.95
CA LYS A 212 -24.05 19.61 -22.93
C LYS A 212 -23.05 18.63 -22.32
N GLN A 213 -22.38 19.00 -21.23
CA GLN A 213 -21.43 18.15 -20.53
C GLN A 213 -22.16 17.24 -19.52
N PRO A 214 -21.68 16.00 -19.29
CA PRO A 214 -22.07 15.28 -18.08
C PRO A 214 -21.47 15.97 -16.86
N PHE A 215 -22.08 15.80 -15.68
CA PHE A 215 -21.57 16.38 -14.44
C PHE A 215 -21.17 15.32 -13.41
N PHE A 216 -20.23 15.68 -12.53
CA PHE A 216 -19.97 15.01 -11.26
C PHE A 216 -20.34 15.96 -10.11
N GLY A 217 -21.45 15.67 -9.44
CA GLY A 217 -21.94 16.42 -8.28
C GLY A 217 -21.49 15.74 -7.00
N TYR A 218 -20.68 16.44 -6.20
CA TYR A 218 -20.22 16.00 -4.89
C TYR A 218 -20.91 16.81 -3.80
N LEU A 219 -21.95 16.22 -3.18
CA LEU A 219 -22.80 16.83 -2.17
C LEU A 219 -22.44 16.27 -0.79
N CYS A 220 -21.63 17.01 -0.05
CA CYS A 220 -21.05 16.54 1.21
C CYS A 220 -21.59 17.32 2.39
N TYR A 221 -22.53 16.76 3.13
CA TYR A 221 -23.08 17.44 4.29
C TYR A 221 -22.07 17.49 5.44
N LEU A 222 -22.22 18.50 6.30
CA LEU A 222 -21.61 18.52 7.64
C LEU A 222 -22.47 17.72 8.63
N ALA A 223 -23.75 17.52 8.34
CA ALA A 223 -24.67 16.78 9.19
C ALA A 223 -24.56 15.25 8.96
N PRO A 224 -24.91 14.42 9.96
CA PRO A 224 -25.38 14.78 11.31
C PRO A 224 -24.27 14.93 12.38
N HIS A 225 -23.03 15.24 11.98
CA HIS A 225 -21.89 15.47 12.87
C HIS A 225 -22.19 16.53 13.94
N TRP A 226 -21.48 16.48 15.08
CA TRP A 226 -21.59 17.49 16.13
C TRP A 226 -21.00 18.86 15.75
N PRO A 227 -21.41 19.96 16.41
CA PRO A 227 -22.42 20.04 17.48
C PRO A 227 -23.83 19.74 16.96
N LEU A 228 -24.60 18.91 17.67
CA LEU A 228 -25.94 18.54 17.22
C LEU A 228 -26.87 19.76 17.25
N GLN A 229 -27.26 20.21 16.06
CA GLN A 229 -27.95 21.47 15.84
C GLN A 229 -28.92 21.34 14.68
N ALA A 230 -30.19 21.69 14.90
CA ALA A 230 -31.24 21.65 13.88
C ALA A 230 -32.30 22.73 14.15
N PRO A 231 -33.00 23.23 13.12
CA PRO A 231 -34.15 24.10 13.29
C PRO A 231 -35.15 23.49 14.28
N LYS A 232 -35.60 24.33 15.22
CA LYS A 232 -36.47 23.91 16.32
C LYS A 232 -37.74 23.23 15.81
N GLU A 233 -38.31 23.74 14.73
CA GLU A 233 -39.54 23.22 14.12
C GLU A 233 -39.36 21.78 13.62
N THR A 234 -38.17 21.43 13.09
CA THR A 234 -37.87 20.07 12.65
C THR A 234 -37.50 19.18 13.84
N ARG A 235 -36.69 19.67 14.78
CA ARG A 235 -36.37 18.98 16.04
C ARG A 235 -37.64 18.57 16.79
N ASP A 236 -38.59 19.48 16.89
CA ASP A 236 -39.78 19.28 17.71
C ASP A 236 -40.76 18.24 17.12
N LYS A 237 -40.61 17.85 15.84
CA LYS A 237 -41.31 16.68 15.26
C LYS A 237 -40.99 15.36 15.99
N TYR A 238 -39.83 15.30 16.66
CA TYR A 238 -39.32 14.11 17.33
C TYR A 238 -39.55 14.09 18.85
N LEU A 239 -40.19 15.12 19.42
CA LEU A 239 -40.41 15.22 20.86
C LEU A 239 -41.03 13.94 21.45
N GLY A 240 -40.35 13.37 22.45
CA GLY A 240 -40.79 12.18 23.17
C GLY A 240 -40.56 10.86 22.44
N LYS A 241 -40.10 10.87 21.18
CA LYS A 241 -39.88 9.64 20.39
C LYS A 241 -38.76 8.76 20.94
N TYR A 242 -37.83 9.36 21.67
CA TYR A 242 -36.64 8.71 22.24
C TYR A 242 -36.66 8.65 23.78
N ALA A 243 -37.83 8.84 24.39
CA ALA A 243 -37.99 8.85 25.86
C ALA A 243 -37.67 7.50 26.52
N ASP A 244 -37.67 6.41 25.75
CA ASP A 244 -37.36 5.05 26.20
C ASP A 244 -35.90 4.63 26.04
N GLY A 245 -35.05 5.54 25.55
CA GLY A 245 -33.59 5.42 25.62
C GLY A 245 -32.92 4.59 24.51
N PRO A 246 -31.58 4.60 24.48
CA PRO A 246 -30.78 4.04 23.40
C PRO A 246 -30.90 2.51 23.29
N SER A 247 -31.04 1.80 24.40
CA SER A 247 -31.19 0.35 24.39
C SER A 247 -32.50 -0.07 23.71
N LYS A 248 -33.61 0.63 23.98
CA LYS A 248 -34.90 0.37 23.29
C LYS A 248 -34.88 0.79 21.83
N LEU A 249 -34.16 1.85 21.48
CA LEU A 249 -33.91 2.17 20.09
C LEU A 249 -33.13 1.05 19.38
N SER A 250 -32.04 0.56 19.98
CA SER A 250 -31.23 -0.54 19.43
C SER A 250 -32.08 -1.80 19.18
N GLU A 251 -32.89 -2.21 20.17
CA GLU A 251 -33.83 -3.34 20.02
C GLU A 251 -34.78 -3.16 18.82
N ARG A 252 -35.33 -1.94 18.62
CA ARG A 252 -36.20 -1.63 17.48
C ARG A 252 -35.45 -1.69 16.15
N ARG A 253 -34.25 -1.09 16.08
CA ARG A 253 -33.43 -1.04 14.87
C ARG A 253 -32.98 -2.44 14.44
N ILE A 254 -32.48 -3.26 15.36
CA ILE A 254 -32.08 -4.65 15.07
C ILE A 254 -33.27 -5.46 14.55
N LYS A 255 -34.42 -5.37 15.23
CA LYS A 255 -35.65 -6.05 14.77
C LYS A 255 -36.00 -5.63 13.34
N LYS A 256 -35.90 -4.34 13.03
CA LYS A 256 -36.21 -3.83 11.70
C LYS A 256 -35.19 -4.25 10.64
N LEU A 257 -33.90 -4.26 10.97
CA LEU A 257 -32.83 -4.76 10.09
C LEU A 257 -33.07 -6.24 9.73
N ILE A 258 -33.48 -7.07 10.70
CA ILE A 258 -33.85 -8.48 10.47
C ILE A 258 -35.08 -8.58 9.57
N GLU A 259 -36.15 -7.81 9.85
CA GLU A 259 -37.36 -7.79 9.02
C GLU A 259 -37.08 -7.39 7.57
N LEU A 260 -36.08 -6.53 7.34
CA LEU A 260 -35.68 -6.07 6.00
C LEU A 260 -34.65 -7.00 5.32
N GLY A 261 -34.16 -8.04 6.00
CA GLY A 261 -33.13 -8.94 5.48
C GLY A 261 -31.75 -8.29 5.34
N LEU A 262 -31.46 -7.23 6.10
CA LEU A 262 -30.18 -6.51 6.03
C LEU A 262 -29.10 -7.11 6.93
N VAL A 263 -29.51 -7.93 7.90
CA VAL A 263 -28.65 -8.68 8.82
C VAL A 263 -29.24 -10.08 9.03
N PRO A 264 -28.43 -11.07 9.45
CA PRO A 264 -28.92 -12.42 9.76
C PRO A 264 -30.01 -12.43 10.83
N ALA A 265 -30.97 -13.35 10.72
CA ALA A 265 -32.11 -13.43 11.64
C ALA A 265 -31.74 -13.86 13.07
N ASP A 266 -30.60 -14.54 13.22
CA ASP A 266 -30.03 -15.02 14.47
C ASP A 266 -28.91 -14.11 14.99
N VAL A 267 -28.74 -12.91 14.42
CA VAL A 267 -27.67 -11.99 14.83
C VAL A 267 -27.79 -11.60 16.30
N VAL A 268 -26.68 -11.70 17.02
CA VAL A 268 -26.55 -11.21 18.39
C VAL A 268 -25.83 -9.86 18.33
N PRO A 269 -26.44 -8.76 18.79
CA PRO A 269 -25.79 -7.45 18.72
C PRO A 269 -24.60 -7.37 19.68
N ALA A 270 -23.55 -6.68 19.24
CA ALA A 270 -22.46 -6.29 20.11
C ALA A 270 -22.96 -5.44 21.28
N LYS A 271 -22.31 -5.58 22.44
CA LYS A 271 -22.58 -4.71 23.58
C LYS A 271 -22.06 -3.29 23.27
N PRO A 272 -22.74 -2.23 23.75
CA PRO A 272 -22.20 -0.89 23.64
C PRO A 272 -20.78 -0.80 24.25
N GLU A 273 -19.88 -0.10 23.58
CA GLU A 273 -18.51 0.14 24.03
C GLU A 273 -18.26 1.65 24.20
N GLY A 274 -17.06 2.04 24.65
CA GLY A 274 -16.66 3.45 24.84
C GLY A 274 -16.72 3.90 26.30
N THR A 275 -16.67 5.22 26.52
CA THR A 275 -16.83 5.79 27.88
C THR A 275 -18.33 5.87 28.19
N LEU A 276 -18.90 4.75 28.64
CA LEU A 276 -20.33 4.64 28.90
C LEU A 276 -20.74 5.45 30.14
N GLU A 277 -21.79 6.25 29.99
CA GLU A 277 -22.55 6.83 31.10
C GLU A 277 -23.37 5.75 31.83
N ALA A 278 -24.06 6.11 32.92
CA ALA A 278 -24.99 5.22 33.63
C ALA A 278 -26.05 4.61 32.68
N GLU A 279 -26.63 3.47 33.06
CA GLU A 279 -27.73 2.87 32.28
C GLU A 279 -28.95 3.81 32.27
N TRP A 280 -29.77 3.73 31.22
CA TRP A 280 -30.90 4.65 31.02
C TRP A 280 -31.87 4.70 32.22
N ASP A 281 -32.11 3.55 32.84
CA ASP A 281 -32.99 3.39 33.99
C ASP A 281 -32.36 3.91 35.30
N GLU A 282 -31.05 4.15 35.33
CA GLU A 282 -30.30 4.68 36.47
C GLU A 282 -30.15 6.21 36.41
N LEU A 283 -30.37 6.82 35.24
CA LEU A 283 -30.36 8.28 35.07
C LEU A 283 -31.52 8.95 35.83
N SER A 284 -31.34 10.20 36.21
CA SER A 284 -32.45 11.06 36.65
C SER A 284 -33.39 11.42 35.48
N ASP A 285 -34.59 11.91 35.79
CA ASP A 285 -35.53 12.39 34.77
C ASP A 285 -34.94 13.52 33.91
N GLU A 286 -34.14 14.40 34.52
CA GLU A 286 -33.46 15.50 33.84
C GLU A 286 -32.38 15.00 32.88
N GLU A 287 -31.52 14.08 33.34
CA GLU A 287 -30.48 13.49 32.50
C GLU A 287 -31.08 12.71 31.30
N ARG A 288 -32.16 11.95 31.53
CA ARG A 288 -32.90 11.28 30.43
C ARG A 288 -33.46 12.29 29.44
N ALA A 289 -34.08 13.37 29.92
CA ALA A 289 -34.66 14.38 29.06
C ALA A 289 -33.59 15.08 28.20
N LEU A 290 -32.45 15.44 28.81
CA LEU A 290 -31.31 16.03 28.10
C LEU A 290 -30.75 15.06 27.05
N SER A 291 -30.58 13.78 27.41
CA SER A 291 -30.07 12.75 26.49
C SER A 291 -31.02 12.47 25.32
N ALA A 292 -32.32 12.34 25.59
CA ALA A 292 -33.34 12.18 24.56
C ALA A 292 -33.37 13.39 23.60
N ARG A 293 -33.29 14.62 24.13
CA ARG A 293 -33.28 15.85 23.31
C ARG A 293 -32.09 15.91 22.35
N LYS A 294 -30.92 15.37 22.74
CA LYS A 294 -29.77 15.21 21.83
C LYS A 294 -30.12 14.30 20.65
N MET A 295 -30.77 13.16 20.89
CA MET A 295 -31.22 12.23 19.84
C MET A 295 -32.36 12.81 18.98
N GLU A 296 -33.29 13.56 19.56
CA GLU A 296 -34.33 14.30 18.81
C GLU A 296 -33.72 15.31 17.84
N THR A 297 -32.67 16.01 18.28
CA THR A 297 -31.92 16.95 17.45
C THR A 297 -31.16 16.22 16.34
N TYR A 298 -30.47 15.13 16.66
CA TYR A 298 -29.80 14.27 15.67
C TYR A 298 -30.77 13.80 14.59
N ALA A 299 -31.95 13.29 14.98
CA ALA A 299 -32.97 12.81 14.06
C ALA A 299 -33.46 13.91 13.09
N ALA A 300 -33.62 15.14 13.59
CA ALA A 300 -33.96 16.28 12.75
C ALA A 300 -32.84 16.67 11.77
N MET A 301 -31.57 16.56 12.16
CA MET A 301 -30.44 16.76 11.25
C MET A 301 -30.45 15.76 10.10
N VAL A 302 -30.74 14.48 10.39
CA VAL A 302 -30.85 13.41 9.39
C VAL A 302 -32.05 13.63 8.46
N GLU A 303 -33.21 14.02 8.98
CA GLU A 303 -34.37 14.39 8.14
C GLU A 303 -34.02 15.54 7.18
N LEU A 304 -33.27 16.54 7.62
CA LEU A 304 -32.86 17.67 6.76
C LEU A 304 -31.86 17.27 5.67
N ILE A 305 -31.03 16.26 5.91
CA ILE A 305 -30.19 15.66 4.86
C ILE A 305 -31.08 15.05 3.79
N ASP A 306 -32.07 14.26 4.20
CA ASP A 306 -33.01 13.61 3.28
C ASP A 306 -33.84 14.63 2.49
N GLU A 307 -34.38 15.66 3.16
CA GLU A 307 -35.08 16.76 2.48
C GLU A 307 -34.18 17.40 1.41
N GLY A 308 -32.91 17.63 1.72
CA GLY A 308 -31.95 18.19 0.77
C GLY A 308 -31.65 17.26 -0.41
N VAL A 309 -31.47 15.96 -0.15
CA VAL A 309 -31.31 14.94 -1.20
C VAL A 309 -32.54 14.90 -2.10
N GLY A 310 -33.74 14.90 -1.51
CA GLY A 310 -35.01 14.94 -2.23
C GLY A 310 -35.10 16.11 -3.17
N GLN A 311 -34.77 17.32 -2.72
CA GLN A 311 -34.79 18.52 -3.58
C GLN A 311 -33.85 18.42 -4.79
N VAL A 312 -32.65 17.83 -4.63
CA VAL A 312 -31.70 17.63 -5.74
C VAL A 312 -32.21 16.55 -6.70
N VAL A 313 -32.70 15.43 -6.16
CA VAL A 313 -33.26 14.33 -6.96
C VAL A 313 -34.49 14.80 -7.75
N ASP A 314 -35.41 15.53 -7.13
CA ASP A 314 -36.60 16.11 -7.77
C ASP A 314 -36.21 17.07 -8.90
N TYR A 315 -35.15 17.87 -8.70
CA TYR A 315 -34.64 18.74 -9.77
C TYR A 315 -34.10 17.92 -10.95
N LEU A 316 -33.29 16.89 -10.70
CA LEU A 316 -32.77 16.01 -11.75
C LEU A 316 -33.89 15.25 -12.46
N GLU A 317 -34.95 14.87 -11.75
CA GLU A 317 -36.15 14.24 -12.33
C GLU A 317 -36.89 15.23 -13.22
N SER A 318 -37.13 16.46 -12.73
CA SER A 318 -37.83 17.51 -13.48
C SER A 318 -37.12 17.94 -14.77
N THR A 319 -35.80 17.72 -14.85
CA THR A 319 -34.96 18.04 -16.01
C THR A 319 -34.70 16.82 -16.91
N GLY A 320 -35.19 15.63 -16.53
CA GLY A 320 -34.99 14.38 -17.26
C GLY A 320 -33.55 13.84 -17.20
N GLU A 321 -32.73 14.33 -16.25
CA GLU A 321 -31.34 13.89 -16.08
C GLU A 321 -31.19 12.74 -15.08
N LEU A 322 -32.17 12.53 -14.19
CA LEU A 322 -32.07 11.55 -13.10
C LEU A 322 -31.81 10.13 -13.61
N ASP A 323 -32.51 9.66 -14.63
CA ASP A 323 -32.34 8.29 -15.16
C ASP A 323 -30.96 8.00 -15.76
N ASN A 324 -30.25 9.04 -16.21
CA ASN A 324 -28.87 8.94 -16.66
C ASN A 324 -27.87 9.44 -15.59
N THR A 325 -28.30 9.55 -14.33
CA THR A 325 -27.44 9.91 -13.19
C THR A 325 -27.23 8.69 -12.31
N PHE A 326 -25.98 8.29 -12.12
CA PHE A 326 -25.61 7.34 -11.09
C PHE A 326 -25.59 8.08 -9.75
N VAL A 327 -26.55 7.76 -8.89
CA VAL A 327 -26.68 8.36 -7.55
C VAL A 327 -26.11 7.38 -6.52
N CYS A 328 -25.17 7.85 -5.69
CA CYS A 328 -24.61 7.08 -4.58
C CYS A 328 -24.70 7.89 -3.30
N PHE A 329 -25.35 7.33 -2.29
CA PHE A 329 -25.43 7.90 -0.94
C PHE A 329 -24.64 7.03 0.02
N ILE A 330 -23.76 7.62 0.83
CA ILE A 330 -23.00 6.94 1.89
C ILE A 330 -22.93 7.77 3.17
N SER A 331 -22.61 7.12 4.29
CA SER A 331 -21.90 7.77 5.40
C SER A 331 -20.38 7.69 5.16
N ASP A 332 -19.59 8.62 5.70
CA ASP A 332 -18.12 8.58 5.61
C ASP A 332 -17.44 7.73 6.69
N ASN A 333 -18.14 7.40 7.77
CA ASN A 333 -17.70 6.48 8.80
C ASN A 333 -18.89 6.03 9.66
N GLY A 334 -18.64 5.12 10.59
CA GLY A 334 -19.60 4.73 11.62
C GLY A 334 -20.12 5.90 12.45
N ALA A 335 -21.20 5.66 13.20
CA ALA A 335 -21.84 6.65 14.06
C ALA A 335 -20.86 7.22 15.11
N GLU A 336 -21.04 8.47 15.58
CA GLU A 336 -20.05 9.14 16.44
C GLU A 336 -20.25 8.90 17.95
N GLY A 337 -19.58 7.90 18.51
CA GLY A 337 -19.67 7.59 19.94
C GLY A 337 -18.68 8.28 20.87
N VAL A 338 -17.82 9.18 20.38
CA VAL A 338 -16.79 9.82 21.20
C VAL A 338 -17.37 10.90 22.11
N ASN A 339 -17.23 10.69 23.42
CA ASN A 339 -17.50 11.71 24.44
C ASN A 339 -16.32 12.69 24.53
N MET A 340 -16.49 13.90 23.99
CA MET A 340 -15.44 14.93 23.93
C MET A 340 -14.98 15.45 25.31
N GLU A 341 -15.87 15.43 26.31
CA GLU A 341 -15.62 15.67 27.73
C GLU A 341 -14.81 14.55 28.40
N ALA A 342 -14.93 13.32 27.89
CA ALA A 342 -14.19 12.17 28.39
C ALA A 342 -12.75 12.09 27.84
N LEU A 343 -12.41 12.87 26.80
CA LEU A 343 -11.03 13.02 26.33
C LEU A 343 -10.28 13.96 27.28
N PRO A 344 -9.32 13.47 28.10
CA PRO A 344 -8.54 14.33 28.96
C PRO A 344 -7.46 15.02 28.13
N VAL A 345 -7.84 16.00 27.33
CA VAL A 345 -6.90 16.93 26.70
C VAL A 345 -6.49 17.92 27.77
N MET A 346 -5.60 17.47 28.65
CA MET A 346 -4.87 18.17 29.72
C MET A 346 -5.54 19.38 30.37
N GLY A 347 -5.83 19.26 31.67
CA GLY A 347 -6.33 20.33 32.53
C GLY A 347 -5.56 21.65 32.37
N GLY A 348 -6.27 22.66 31.88
CA GLY A 348 -5.84 24.04 31.72
C GLY A 348 -7.07 24.94 31.56
N GLU A 349 -6.89 26.26 31.53
CA GLU A 349 -8.00 27.22 31.39
C GLU A 349 -8.69 27.23 30.03
N SER A 350 -8.23 26.42 29.07
CA SER A 350 -8.63 26.44 27.66
C SER A 350 -9.18 25.09 27.15
N THR A 351 -9.73 24.21 28.00
CA THR A 351 -10.31 22.92 27.57
C THR A 351 -11.66 23.11 26.87
N MET A 352 -12.03 22.18 25.98
CA MET A 352 -13.33 22.20 25.30
C MET A 352 -14.50 22.26 26.28
N ALA A 353 -14.46 21.46 27.34
CA ALA A 353 -15.50 21.44 28.38
C ALA A 353 -15.71 22.83 29.02
N ARG A 354 -14.63 23.58 29.30
CA ARG A 354 -14.72 24.94 29.85
C ARG A 354 -15.28 25.94 28.85
N ILE A 355 -14.95 25.77 27.56
CA ILE A 355 -15.48 26.64 26.51
C ILE A 355 -16.98 26.41 26.35
N ILE A 356 -17.42 25.14 26.37
CA ILE A 356 -18.84 24.80 26.35
C ILE A 356 -19.55 25.40 27.57
N GLU A 357 -18.99 25.22 28.77
CA GLU A 357 -19.55 25.75 30.02
C GLU A 357 -19.64 27.29 30.05
N GLU A 358 -18.67 28.01 29.49
CA GLU A 358 -18.60 29.47 29.55
C GLU A 358 -19.38 30.17 28.43
N PHE A 359 -19.47 29.56 27.24
CA PHE A 359 -19.97 30.24 26.05
C PHE A 359 -21.20 29.62 25.40
N TYR A 360 -21.64 28.44 25.82
CA TYR A 360 -22.79 27.75 25.23
C TYR A 360 -23.89 27.49 26.28
N ASP A 361 -25.14 27.45 25.82
CA ASP A 361 -26.30 27.08 26.62
C ASP A 361 -26.79 25.69 26.19
N ASN A 362 -26.50 24.70 27.05
CA ASN A 362 -26.94 23.31 26.88
C ASN A 362 -28.14 22.95 27.77
N SER A 363 -28.91 23.95 28.24
CA SER A 363 -30.19 23.72 28.90
C SER A 363 -31.14 22.96 27.97
N LEU A 364 -32.05 22.18 28.56
CA LEU A 364 -32.92 21.25 27.83
C LEU A 364 -33.63 21.91 26.64
N ASP A 365 -34.23 23.08 26.84
CA ASP A 365 -34.97 23.78 25.79
C ASP A 365 -34.08 24.35 24.69
N ASN A 366 -32.82 24.64 25.01
CA ASN A 366 -31.85 25.24 24.09
C ASN A 366 -31.06 24.23 23.24
N ILE A 367 -30.95 22.96 23.66
CA ILE A 367 -30.26 21.91 22.89
C ILE A 367 -30.79 21.86 21.44
N GLY A 368 -29.90 22.03 20.47
CA GLY A 368 -30.19 22.06 19.04
C GLY A 368 -30.19 23.46 18.43
N ASN A 369 -30.24 24.52 19.24
CA ASN A 369 -30.09 25.89 18.77
C ASN A 369 -28.63 26.24 18.47
N ARG A 370 -28.42 27.38 17.78
CA ARG A 370 -27.11 27.88 17.32
C ARG A 370 -26.05 28.01 18.41
N ASP A 371 -26.47 28.26 19.65
CA ASP A 371 -25.64 28.49 20.83
C ASP A 371 -25.65 27.32 21.82
N SER A 372 -26.07 26.14 21.37
CA SER A 372 -25.83 24.88 22.05
C SER A 372 -24.66 24.12 21.43
N PHE A 373 -23.95 23.33 22.23
CA PHE A 373 -22.87 22.45 21.77
C PHE A 373 -22.95 21.11 22.48
N VAL A 374 -23.56 20.14 21.80
CA VAL A 374 -23.77 18.78 22.34
C VAL A 374 -23.42 17.70 21.33
N TYR A 375 -23.25 16.50 21.84
CA TYR A 375 -23.09 15.23 21.14
C TYR A 375 -23.86 14.17 21.93
N TYR A 376 -24.31 13.10 21.27
CA TYR A 376 -25.21 12.11 21.88
C TYR A 376 -24.49 10.98 22.65
N GLY A 377 -23.16 10.88 22.55
CA GLY A 377 -22.36 9.84 23.21
C GLY A 377 -22.54 8.39 22.70
N PRO A 378 -21.80 7.45 23.31
CA PRO A 378 -21.58 6.11 22.77
C PRO A 378 -22.81 5.21 22.74
N ARG A 379 -23.75 5.35 23.68
CA ARG A 379 -24.94 4.49 23.74
C ARG A 379 -25.87 4.72 22.55
N TRP A 380 -26.11 5.97 22.17
CA TRP A 380 -26.88 6.32 20.97
C TRP A 380 -26.15 5.93 19.69
N ALA A 381 -24.82 6.14 19.63
CA ALA A 381 -24.01 5.68 18.50
C ALA A 381 -24.10 4.15 18.29
N CYS A 382 -23.93 3.36 19.36
CA CYS A 382 -24.02 1.90 19.29
C CYS A 382 -25.43 1.41 18.94
N ALA A 383 -26.48 2.18 19.27
CA ALA A 383 -27.83 1.85 18.82
C ALA A 383 -27.98 1.96 17.30
N ALA A 384 -27.24 2.87 16.67
CA ALA A 384 -27.25 3.06 15.22
C ALA A 384 -26.31 2.10 14.46
N THR A 385 -25.19 1.69 15.06
CA THR A 385 -24.23 0.74 14.47
C THR A 385 -24.59 -0.73 14.69
N ALA A 386 -25.46 -1.01 15.68
CA ALA A 386 -25.94 -2.36 15.97
C ALA A 386 -26.42 -3.07 14.69
N PRO A 387 -26.03 -4.34 14.49
CA PRO A 387 -25.45 -5.26 15.49
C PRO A 387 -23.93 -5.13 15.68
N SER A 388 -23.24 -4.27 14.95
CA SER A 388 -21.78 -4.25 14.89
C SER A 388 -21.11 -3.66 16.12
N ARG A 389 -19.87 -4.11 16.38
CA ARG A 389 -19.04 -3.66 17.51
C ARG A 389 -18.48 -2.26 17.27
N GLY A 390 -18.60 -1.42 18.29
CA GLY A 390 -18.02 -0.10 18.31
C GLY A 390 -18.73 0.91 17.40
N PHE A 391 -17.98 1.93 17.00
CA PHE A 391 -18.46 3.16 16.37
C PHE A 391 -17.25 3.89 15.76
N LYS A 392 -17.43 5.13 15.26
CA LYS A 392 -16.36 5.97 14.68
C LYS A 392 -15.02 5.93 15.44
N CYS A 393 -13.93 6.09 14.69
CA CYS A 393 -12.54 6.00 15.12
C CYS A 393 -12.13 4.60 15.62
N ARG A 394 -12.95 3.56 15.37
CA ARG A 394 -12.60 2.16 15.63
C ARG A 394 -12.48 1.38 14.32
N PRO A 395 -11.53 0.46 14.20
CA PRO A 395 -11.40 -0.40 13.02
C PRO A 395 -12.38 -1.60 13.06
N THR A 396 -13.21 -1.71 14.11
CA THR A 396 -14.32 -2.67 14.20
C THR A 396 -15.45 -2.31 13.23
N GLU A 397 -16.32 -3.25 12.91
CA GLU A 397 -17.40 -3.09 11.91
C GLU A 397 -18.29 -1.87 12.21
N GLY A 398 -18.53 -1.53 13.47
CA GLY A 398 -19.34 -0.37 13.83
C GLY A 398 -18.69 0.97 13.47
N GLY A 399 -17.36 1.01 13.27
CA GLY A 399 -16.63 2.21 12.85
C GLY A 399 -16.40 2.33 11.34
N ILE A 400 -16.41 1.20 10.60
CA ILE A 400 -16.04 1.16 9.18
C ILE A 400 -17.17 0.71 8.24
N ARG A 401 -18.17 -0.04 8.73
CA ARG A 401 -19.29 -0.53 7.89
C ARG A 401 -20.41 0.50 7.85
N CYS A 402 -20.62 1.10 6.69
CA CYS A 402 -21.51 2.25 6.51
C CYS A 402 -22.74 1.91 5.64
N PRO A 403 -23.85 2.64 5.77
CA PRO A 403 -24.97 2.50 4.85
C PRO A 403 -24.55 3.02 3.46
N CYS A 404 -24.97 2.33 2.41
CA CYS A 404 -24.69 2.71 1.03
C CYS A 404 -25.89 2.39 0.12
N ILE A 405 -26.42 3.41 -0.56
CA ILE A 405 -27.52 3.28 -1.51
C ILE A 405 -27.02 3.70 -2.89
N VAL A 406 -27.19 2.83 -3.87
CA VAL A 406 -26.87 3.11 -5.27
C VAL A 406 -28.12 3.04 -6.12
N ARG A 407 -28.39 4.08 -6.92
CA ARG A 407 -29.49 4.12 -7.87
C ARG A 407 -28.97 4.49 -9.25
N TYR A 408 -29.09 3.57 -10.20
CA TYR A 408 -28.75 3.78 -11.61
C TYR A 408 -29.58 2.84 -12.52
N PRO A 409 -30.73 3.31 -13.05
CA PRO A 409 -31.66 2.48 -13.83
C PRO A 409 -31.06 1.74 -15.02
N PRO A 410 -30.02 2.23 -15.74
CA PRO A 410 -29.40 1.49 -16.82
C PRO A 410 -28.79 0.14 -16.44
N PHE A 411 -28.54 -0.13 -15.15
CA PHE A 411 -28.19 -1.47 -14.70
C PHE A 411 -29.39 -2.44 -14.74
N GLY A 412 -30.63 -1.95 -14.69
CA GLY A 412 -31.85 -2.76 -14.81
C GLY A 412 -32.13 -3.65 -13.60
N ASN A 413 -31.81 -3.17 -12.41
CA ASN A 413 -31.85 -3.96 -11.17
C ASN A 413 -33.28 -4.25 -10.70
N ALA A 414 -33.42 -5.30 -9.90
CA ALA A 414 -34.69 -5.58 -9.24
C ALA A 414 -35.04 -4.44 -8.26
N PRO A 415 -36.32 -4.07 -8.11
CA PRO A 415 -36.73 -3.10 -7.10
C PRO A 415 -36.26 -3.51 -5.70
N ALA A 416 -35.81 -2.52 -4.92
CA ALA A 416 -35.35 -2.67 -3.54
C ALA A 416 -34.25 -3.74 -3.33
N ALA A 417 -33.37 -3.91 -4.33
CA ALA A 417 -32.28 -4.88 -4.28
C ALA A 417 -31.35 -4.68 -3.06
N ILE A 418 -30.79 -5.78 -2.58
CA ILE A 418 -29.81 -5.81 -1.48
C ILE A 418 -28.61 -6.62 -1.97
N SER A 419 -27.40 -6.14 -1.70
CA SER A 419 -26.18 -6.92 -1.85
C SER A 419 -25.42 -6.94 -0.53
N HIS A 420 -24.97 -8.15 -0.17
CA HIS A 420 -24.14 -8.41 1.00
C HIS A 420 -22.66 -8.58 0.64
N LYS A 421 -22.28 -8.41 -0.63
CA LYS A 421 -20.89 -8.57 -1.07
C LYS A 421 -20.01 -7.44 -0.57
N PHE A 422 -18.77 -7.80 -0.24
CA PHE A 422 -17.79 -6.86 0.27
C PHE A 422 -17.46 -5.79 -0.78
N THR A 423 -17.54 -4.53 -0.35
CA THR A 423 -17.19 -3.35 -1.15
C THR A 423 -16.54 -2.31 -0.26
N THR A 424 -15.74 -1.41 -0.84
CA THR A 424 -15.07 -0.34 -0.10
C THR A 424 -15.22 1.01 -0.79
N VAL A 425 -15.01 2.09 -0.06
CA VAL A 425 -15.02 3.46 -0.60
C VAL A 425 -13.95 3.67 -1.70
N MET A 426 -12.85 2.91 -1.68
CA MET A 426 -11.79 2.99 -2.72
C MET A 426 -12.30 2.56 -4.09
N ASP A 427 -13.38 1.78 -4.14
CA ASP A 427 -13.96 1.25 -5.36
C ASP A 427 -14.79 2.27 -6.14
N LEU A 428 -15.17 3.40 -5.52
CA LEU A 428 -16.00 4.42 -6.15
C LEU A 428 -15.30 5.10 -7.33
N LEU A 429 -14.02 5.47 -7.17
CA LEU A 429 -13.23 6.07 -8.24
C LEU A 429 -13.17 5.16 -9.49
N PRO A 430 -12.69 3.91 -9.42
CA PRO A 430 -12.64 3.05 -10.61
C PRO A 430 -14.04 2.77 -11.18
N THR A 431 -15.08 2.72 -10.34
CA THR A 431 -16.47 2.57 -10.80
C THR A 431 -16.93 3.76 -11.64
N PHE A 432 -16.68 4.99 -11.19
CA PHE A 432 -17.11 6.19 -11.92
C PHE A 432 -16.32 6.33 -13.22
N LEU A 433 -15.02 6.06 -13.20
CA LEU A 433 -14.20 6.12 -14.41
C LEU A 433 -14.64 5.06 -15.43
N GLU A 434 -14.92 3.82 -15.01
CA GLU A 434 -15.41 2.78 -15.93
C GLU A 434 -16.78 3.15 -16.53
N LEU A 435 -17.71 3.66 -15.73
CA LEU A 435 -19.02 4.14 -16.21
C LEU A 435 -18.92 5.35 -17.14
N ALA A 436 -17.91 6.21 -16.92
CA ALA A 436 -17.61 7.35 -17.78
C ALA A 436 -16.89 6.96 -19.07
N GLY A 437 -16.41 5.72 -19.19
CA GLY A 437 -15.55 5.28 -20.30
C GLY A 437 -14.15 5.92 -20.26
N VAL A 438 -13.66 6.24 -19.06
CA VAL A 438 -12.36 6.88 -18.81
C VAL A 438 -11.40 5.83 -18.22
N PRO A 439 -10.17 5.69 -18.74
CA PRO A 439 -9.20 4.77 -18.16
C PRO A 439 -8.73 5.23 -16.78
N LEU A 440 -8.24 4.29 -15.97
CA LEU A 440 -7.54 4.61 -14.73
C LEU A 440 -6.26 5.43 -15.04
N PRO A 441 -5.81 6.31 -14.13
CA PRO A 441 -4.57 7.05 -14.32
C PRO A 441 -3.37 6.10 -14.39
N GLY A 442 -2.40 6.42 -15.25
CA GLY A 442 -1.11 5.72 -15.30
C GLY A 442 -0.19 6.11 -14.14
N ALA A 443 1.08 5.71 -14.20
CA ALA A 443 2.08 6.07 -13.18
C ALA A 443 2.40 7.58 -13.13
N THR A 444 2.00 8.33 -14.15
CA THR A 444 2.12 9.79 -14.20
C THR A 444 0.77 10.43 -14.56
N PHE A 445 0.48 11.57 -13.96
CA PHE A 445 -0.71 12.37 -14.22
C PHE A 445 -0.34 13.85 -14.06
N HIS A 446 -0.62 14.71 -15.06
CA HIS A 446 -0.21 16.12 -15.07
C HIS A 446 1.28 16.34 -14.73
N GLU A 447 2.17 15.57 -15.37
CA GLU A 447 3.63 15.64 -15.20
C GLU A 447 4.16 15.31 -13.80
N ARG A 448 3.31 14.81 -12.89
CA ARG A 448 3.71 14.29 -11.57
C ARG A 448 3.50 12.78 -11.49
N GLU A 449 4.33 12.12 -10.71
CA GLU A 449 4.13 10.71 -10.37
C GLU A 449 2.90 10.55 -9.46
N VAL A 450 2.09 9.55 -9.77
CA VAL A 450 0.93 9.20 -8.96
C VAL A 450 0.90 7.70 -8.70
N VAL A 451 0.38 7.33 -7.54
CA VAL A 451 0.25 5.94 -7.13
C VAL A 451 -0.93 5.26 -7.82
N PRO A 452 -0.84 3.94 -8.08
CA PRO A 452 -1.96 3.18 -8.63
C PRO A 452 -3.18 3.16 -7.71
N VAL A 453 -4.36 3.10 -8.34
CA VAL A 453 -5.66 2.84 -7.69
C VAL A 453 -5.66 1.43 -7.12
N ARG A 454 -6.09 1.26 -5.86
CA ARG A 454 -6.24 -0.04 -5.19
C ARG A 454 -7.65 -0.61 -5.30
N GLY A 455 -8.66 0.25 -5.33
CA GLY A 455 -10.05 -0.16 -5.47
C GLY A 455 -10.35 -0.88 -6.78
N LYS A 456 -11.50 -1.57 -6.81
CA LYS A 456 -11.99 -2.31 -7.98
C LYS A 456 -13.38 -1.82 -8.38
N SER A 457 -13.65 -1.73 -9.66
CA SER A 457 -14.95 -1.22 -10.13
C SER A 457 -16.11 -2.15 -9.76
N TRP A 458 -17.22 -1.54 -9.34
CA TRP A 458 -18.47 -2.21 -9.03
C TRP A 458 -19.31 -2.55 -10.26
N ARG A 459 -18.98 -2.03 -11.45
CA ARG A 459 -19.87 -2.06 -12.61
C ARG A 459 -20.37 -3.46 -12.94
N ALA A 460 -19.49 -4.47 -12.93
CA ALA A 460 -19.86 -5.85 -13.22
C ALA A 460 -20.84 -6.41 -12.19
N HIS A 461 -20.59 -6.16 -10.90
CA HIS A 461 -21.43 -6.61 -9.80
C HIS A 461 -22.80 -5.92 -9.80
N LEU A 462 -22.83 -4.58 -9.91
CA LEU A 462 -24.08 -3.81 -9.85
C LEU A 462 -24.97 -3.95 -11.10
N ALA A 463 -24.40 -4.39 -12.22
CA ALA A 463 -25.16 -4.75 -13.43
C ALA A 463 -25.70 -6.19 -13.39
N SER A 464 -25.23 -7.02 -12.45
CA SER A 464 -25.67 -8.40 -12.31
C SER A 464 -27.16 -8.48 -11.92
N LYS A 465 -27.80 -9.58 -12.30
CA LYS A 465 -29.14 -9.96 -11.79
C LYS A 465 -29.07 -10.95 -10.64
N ASP A 466 -27.88 -11.48 -10.39
CA ASP A 466 -27.57 -12.41 -9.33
C ASP A 466 -26.34 -11.89 -8.58
N TYR A 467 -26.59 -11.13 -7.51
CA TYR A 467 -25.53 -10.55 -6.67
C TYR A 467 -24.78 -11.61 -5.87
N GLU A 468 -25.33 -12.81 -5.69
CA GLU A 468 -24.65 -13.88 -4.95
C GLU A 468 -23.55 -14.54 -5.79
N SER A 469 -23.77 -14.64 -7.11
CA SER A 469 -22.81 -15.22 -8.06
C SER A 469 -21.67 -14.29 -8.48
N THR A 470 -21.69 -13.03 -8.06
CA THR A 470 -20.70 -12.02 -8.47
C THR A 470 -20.04 -11.40 -7.25
N GLU A 471 -18.77 -11.05 -7.39
CA GLU A 471 -18.00 -10.35 -6.36
C GLU A 471 -17.19 -9.22 -6.98
N VAL A 472 -16.93 -8.18 -6.21
CA VAL A 472 -16.04 -7.08 -6.61
C VAL A 472 -14.60 -7.43 -6.28
N HIS A 473 -14.41 -8.13 -5.15
CA HIS A 473 -13.13 -8.53 -4.62
C HIS A 473 -13.10 -10.05 -4.46
N ASP A 474 -12.04 -10.69 -4.96
CA ASP A 474 -11.84 -12.12 -4.75
C ASP A 474 -11.45 -12.37 -3.29
N GLU A 475 -12.27 -13.13 -2.59
CA GLU A 475 -12.13 -13.37 -1.15
C GLU A 475 -10.82 -14.09 -0.76
N ASN A 476 -10.16 -14.78 -1.71
CA ASN A 476 -8.91 -15.49 -1.45
C ASN A 476 -7.66 -14.63 -1.68
N TYR A 477 -7.73 -13.66 -2.59
CA TYR A 477 -6.55 -12.88 -3.01
C TYR A 477 -6.57 -11.43 -2.53
N HIS A 478 -7.73 -10.80 -2.41
CA HIS A 478 -7.80 -9.38 -2.07
C HIS A 478 -7.88 -9.18 -0.55
N VAL A 479 -6.93 -8.40 -0.04
CA VAL A 479 -6.73 -8.12 1.38
C VAL A 479 -6.92 -6.63 1.63
N HIS A 480 -7.63 -6.30 2.70
CA HIS A 480 -7.98 -4.93 3.05
C HIS A 480 -7.57 -4.64 4.49
N GLY A 481 -6.82 -3.57 4.69
CA GLY A 481 -6.35 -3.12 6.00
C GLY A 481 -6.98 -1.80 6.40
N TRP A 482 -6.99 -1.54 7.71
CA TRP A 482 -7.40 -0.29 8.31
C TRP A 482 -6.45 0.05 9.45
N GLU A 483 -6.01 1.30 9.52
CA GLU A 483 -5.34 1.84 10.69
C GLU A 483 -5.84 3.24 10.93
N LEU A 484 -6.20 3.55 12.17
CA LEU A 484 -6.34 4.93 12.60
C LEU A 484 -6.08 5.01 14.09
N VAL A 485 -5.33 6.03 14.51
CA VAL A 485 -5.01 6.30 15.92
C VAL A 485 -4.38 5.10 16.65
N ASN A 486 -3.52 4.38 15.94
CA ASN A 486 -2.88 3.13 16.32
C ASN A 486 -3.87 2.00 16.64
N LEU A 487 -5.09 2.03 16.09
CA LEU A 487 -6.03 0.91 16.14
C LEU A 487 -6.07 0.26 14.76
N ARG A 488 -5.98 -1.07 14.73
CA ARG A 488 -5.62 -1.81 13.51
C ARG A 488 -6.71 -2.84 13.17
N ALA A 489 -6.96 -3.05 11.89
CA ALA A 489 -7.65 -4.23 11.40
C ALA A 489 -7.09 -4.68 10.05
N ILE A 490 -7.27 -5.96 9.77
CA ILE A 490 -6.92 -6.59 8.50
C ILE A 490 -7.99 -7.62 8.16
N ARG A 491 -8.40 -7.68 6.89
CA ARG A 491 -9.47 -8.54 6.39
C ARG A 491 -9.05 -9.28 5.13
N ARG A 492 -9.33 -10.58 5.08
CA ARG A 492 -9.27 -11.42 3.89
C ARG A 492 -10.56 -12.23 3.79
N GLY A 493 -11.33 -12.03 2.72
CA GLY A 493 -12.66 -12.61 2.58
C GLY A 493 -13.57 -12.26 3.78
N ASN A 494 -14.04 -13.29 4.49
CA ASN A 494 -14.89 -13.13 5.67
C ASN A 494 -14.11 -13.09 7.00
N TRP A 495 -12.80 -13.33 6.97
CA TRP A 495 -11.97 -13.30 8.16
C TRP A 495 -11.43 -11.91 8.42
N LYS A 496 -11.52 -11.47 9.67
CA LYS A 496 -11.04 -10.16 10.09
C LYS A 496 -10.30 -10.27 11.42
N ALA A 497 -9.07 -9.76 11.46
CA ALA A 497 -8.32 -9.59 12.70
C ALA A 497 -8.33 -8.11 13.11
N VAL A 498 -8.46 -7.85 14.41
CA VAL A 498 -8.55 -6.51 14.99
C VAL A 498 -7.57 -6.39 16.14
N TRP A 499 -6.88 -5.25 16.26
CA TRP A 499 -6.03 -4.92 17.39
C TRP A 499 -6.37 -3.55 17.95
N MET A 500 -6.62 -3.50 19.25
CA MET A 500 -6.88 -2.26 19.98
C MET A 500 -6.19 -2.29 21.34
N HIS A 501 -5.44 -1.23 21.66
CA HIS A 501 -4.76 -1.10 22.95
C HIS A 501 -5.76 -0.91 24.12
N PRO A 502 -5.42 -1.25 25.38
CA PRO A 502 -6.25 -0.91 26.54
C PRO A 502 -6.38 0.61 26.75
N PRO A 503 -7.51 1.11 27.30
CA PRO A 503 -8.73 0.39 27.68
C PRO A 503 -9.70 0.20 26.49
N ARG A 504 -9.26 0.47 25.26
CA ARG A 504 -10.08 0.41 24.04
C ARG A 504 -10.28 -1.01 23.50
N GLY A 505 -9.37 -1.92 23.84
CA GLY A 505 -9.44 -3.35 23.60
C GLY A 505 -8.52 -4.09 24.57
N THR A 506 -8.14 -5.32 24.22
CA THR A 506 -7.34 -6.22 25.08
C THR A 506 -5.84 -5.91 25.06
N GLY A 507 -5.35 -5.22 24.02
CA GLY A 507 -3.92 -5.11 23.72
C GLY A 507 -3.34 -6.27 22.92
N GLU A 508 -4.18 -7.24 22.55
CA GLU A 508 -3.84 -8.41 21.74
C GLU A 508 -4.66 -8.39 20.44
N TRP A 509 -4.23 -9.15 19.44
CA TRP A 509 -5.01 -9.35 18.21
C TRP A 509 -6.16 -10.32 18.47
N GLU A 510 -7.36 -9.94 18.06
CA GLU A 510 -8.59 -10.74 18.11
C GLU A 510 -8.99 -11.13 16.68
N LEU A 511 -9.47 -12.35 16.45
CA LEU A 511 -9.85 -12.86 15.11
C LEU A 511 -11.33 -13.22 15.05
N PHE A 512 -12.01 -12.81 13.98
CA PHE A 512 -13.46 -12.99 13.80
C PHE A 512 -13.80 -13.56 12.41
N ASP A 513 -14.83 -14.40 12.35
CA ASP A 513 -15.48 -14.85 11.11
C ASP A 513 -16.75 -14.03 10.90
N LEU A 514 -16.68 -12.99 10.06
CA LEU A 514 -17.78 -12.04 9.85
C LEU A 514 -19.00 -12.68 9.17
N SER A 515 -18.84 -13.85 8.54
CA SER A 515 -19.98 -14.57 7.94
C SER A 515 -20.91 -15.17 9.00
N LYS A 516 -20.40 -15.39 10.22
CA LYS A 516 -21.13 -15.95 11.36
C LYS A 516 -21.29 -14.98 12.53
N ASP A 517 -20.34 -14.07 12.68
CA ASP A 517 -20.25 -13.12 13.79
C ASP A 517 -20.02 -11.68 13.28
N PRO A 518 -21.03 -11.05 12.65
CA PRO A 518 -20.95 -9.66 12.20
C PRO A 518 -20.86 -8.64 13.36
N ALA A 519 -20.96 -9.12 14.60
CA ALA A 519 -20.83 -8.36 15.83
C ALA A 519 -19.43 -8.42 16.44
N GLU A 520 -18.48 -9.15 15.84
CA GLU A 520 -17.09 -9.28 16.34
C GLU A 520 -17.04 -9.60 17.85
N SER A 521 -17.88 -10.55 18.27
CA SER A 521 -18.20 -10.85 19.66
C SER A 521 -17.47 -12.09 20.19
N LYS A 522 -17.08 -13.02 19.32
CA LYS A 522 -16.35 -14.24 19.67
C LYS A 522 -14.96 -14.21 19.05
N ASP A 523 -13.95 -13.92 19.87
CA ASP A 523 -12.55 -14.06 19.47
C ASP A 523 -12.20 -15.54 19.19
N LEU A 524 -11.72 -15.81 17.98
CA LEU A 524 -11.27 -17.11 17.49
C LEU A 524 -9.74 -17.21 17.43
N SER A 525 -8.99 -16.22 17.89
CA SER A 525 -7.52 -16.17 17.81
C SER A 525 -6.85 -17.43 18.39
N GLN A 526 -7.36 -17.93 19.52
CA GLN A 526 -6.86 -19.14 20.18
C GLN A 526 -7.38 -20.43 19.54
N GLU A 527 -8.55 -20.40 18.90
CA GLU A 527 -9.15 -21.54 18.21
C GLU A 527 -8.57 -21.73 16.79
N GLN A 528 -8.07 -20.66 16.18
CA GLN A 528 -7.56 -20.59 14.80
C GLN A 528 -6.18 -19.90 14.71
N PRO A 529 -5.14 -20.40 15.42
CA PRO A 529 -3.85 -19.72 15.52
C PRO A 529 -3.08 -19.62 14.19
N GLU A 530 -3.19 -20.62 13.32
CA GLU A 530 -2.53 -20.60 12.00
C GLU A 530 -3.15 -19.53 11.08
N LEU A 531 -4.49 -19.43 11.10
CA LEU A 531 -5.17 -18.37 10.36
C LEU A 531 -4.86 -17.00 10.95
N MET A 532 -4.79 -16.86 12.28
CA MET A 532 -4.37 -15.60 12.90
C MET A 532 -2.98 -15.20 12.42
N LYS A 533 -2.01 -16.13 12.41
CA LYS A 533 -0.66 -15.86 11.90
C LYS A 533 -0.68 -15.34 10.46
N GLU A 534 -1.45 -16.00 9.59
CA GLU A 534 -1.62 -15.59 8.19
C GLU A 534 -2.26 -14.18 8.08
N MET A 535 -3.26 -13.86 8.90
CA MET A 535 -3.84 -12.51 8.97
C MET A 535 -2.79 -11.47 9.42
N LEU A 536 -1.86 -11.81 10.30
CA LEU A 536 -0.78 -10.91 10.72
C LEU A 536 0.24 -10.70 9.60
N GLU A 537 0.54 -11.70 8.79
CA GLU A 537 1.38 -11.53 7.59
C GLU A 537 0.72 -10.57 6.59
N HIS A 538 -0.59 -10.68 6.41
CA HIS A 538 -1.37 -9.73 5.63
C HIS A 538 -1.32 -8.30 6.21
N TRP A 539 -1.39 -8.16 7.53
CA TRP A 539 -1.25 -6.87 8.20
C TRP A 539 0.12 -6.23 7.94
N GLU A 540 1.20 -6.99 8.10
CA GLU A 540 2.55 -6.47 7.90
C GLU A 540 2.79 -6.08 6.43
N ARG A 541 2.22 -6.80 5.45
CA ARG A 541 2.24 -6.39 4.04
C ARG A 541 1.49 -5.09 3.82
N TYR A 542 0.26 -4.99 4.35
CA TYR A 542 -0.53 -3.76 4.28
C TYR A 542 0.23 -2.58 4.89
N TYR A 543 0.91 -2.80 6.01
CA TYR A 543 1.74 -1.79 6.68
C TYR A 543 2.89 -1.30 5.81
N ALA A 544 3.61 -2.22 5.16
CA ALA A 544 4.69 -1.85 4.25
C ALA A 544 4.18 -1.14 2.99
N GLU A 545 3.15 -1.69 2.32
CA GLU A 545 2.63 -1.17 1.05
C GLU A 545 2.06 0.25 1.15
N THR A 546 1.51 0.59 2.31
CA THR A 546 0.85 1.88 2.53
C THR A 546 1.78 2.95 3.12
N GLY A 547 3.03 2.59 3.44
CA GLY A 547 4.02 3.50 4.00
C GLY A 547 3.72 3.92 5.44
N MET A 548 2.99 3.08 6.19
CA MET A 548 2.74 3.30 7.61
C MET A 548 4.04 3.28 8.42
N PHE A 549 4.00 3.94 9.57
CA PHE A 549 5.09 3.91 10.54
C PHE A 549 4.54 3.88 11.96
N ASP A 550 5.29 3.28 12.87
CA ASP A 550 4.92 3.24 14.28
C ASP A 550 5.05 4.63 14.91
N ILE A 551 3.91 5.21 15.25
CA ILE A 551 3.85 6.46 16.02
C ILE A 551 4.09 6.08 17.49
N PRO A 552 5.13 6.61 18.17
CA PRO A 552 5.40 6.30 19.58
C PRO A 552 4.14 6.54 20.44
N PHE A 553 3.58 5.46 20.98
CA PHE A 553 2.31 5.51 21.66
C PHE A 553 2.44 6.14 23.06
N GLU A 554 2.12 7.42 23.17
CA GLU A 554 2.12 8.17 24.44
C GLU A 554 0.69 8.55 24.87
N PHE A 555 -0.29 7.67 24.64
CA PHE A 555 -1.69 7.89 25.05
C PHE A 555 -2.12 7.16 26.34
N ALA A 556 -1.24 6.41 27.02
CA ALA A 556 -1.63 5.61 28.20
C ALA A 556 -0.61 5.58 29.36
N ARG A 557 -0.24 6.74 29.91
CA ARG A 557 0.43 6.79 31.24
C ARG A 557 -0.28 7.61 32.32
N LEU A 558 -1.42 8.22 32.05
CA LEU A 558 -2.05 9.17 32.98
C LEU A 558 -3.39 8.74 33.61
N VAL A 559 -4.04 7.68 33.13
CA VAL A 559 -5.35 7.24 33.68
C VAL A 559 -5.21 6.28 34.88
N VAL A 560 -4.13 5.50 34.96
CA VAL A 560 -4.02 4.41 35.98
C VAL A 560 -3.56 4.90 37.36
N ARG A 561 -2.99 6.12 37.50
CA ARG A 561 -2.40 6.57 38.79
C ARG A 561 -3.31 7.38 39.71
N ARG A 562 -4.57 7.66 39.35
CA ARG A 562 -5.46 8.50 40.20
C ARG A 562 -6.71 7.83 40.75
N SER A 563 -6.98 6.57 40.42
CA SER A 563 -8.08 5.80 41.02
C SER A 563 -7.72 5.13 42.37
N VAL A 564 -6.49 5.27 42.86
CA VAL A 564 -6.06 4.75 44.17
C VAL A 564 -5.32 5.84 44.96
N ALA A 565 -6.02 6.88 45.39
CA ALA A 565 -5.72 7.69 46.58
C ALA A 565 -6.67 8.90 46.61
N ALA A 566 -7.85 8.71 47.19
CA ALA A 566 -8.64 9.82 47.68
C ALA A 566 -8.30 10.02 49.16
N GLU A 567 -7.51 11.06 49.49
CA GLU A 567 -7.67 11.81 50.73
C GLU A 567 -7.29 13.29 50.51
N PRO A 568 -7.94 14.24 51.20
CA PRO A 568 -7.88 15.65 50.88
C PRO A 568 -6.95 16.40 51.84
N HIS A 569 -5.99 17.21 51.38
CA HIS A 569 -5.52 18.36 52.18
C HIS A 569 -4.78 19.45 51.39
N ALA A 570 -5.34 20.65 51.53
CA ALA A 570 -4.73 21.93 51.91
C ALA A 570 -3.55 22.53 51.12
N ALA A 571 -3.78 23.79 50.76
CA ALA A 571 -2.87 24.74 50.16
C ALA A 571 -1.55 24.95 50.92
N GLN A 572 -0.46 25.19 50.19
CA GLN A 572 0.58 26.12 50.61
C GLN A 572 1.41 26.66 49.44
N SER A 573 1.76 27.93 49.62
CA SER A 573 2.42 28.90 48.75
C SER A 573 3.93 28.69 48.53
N ARG A 574 4.45 29.47 47.57
CA ARG A 574 5.83 29.98 47.35
C ARG A 574 6.59 29.30 46.21
N SER A 575 7.48 29.91 45.45
CA SER A 575 7.78 31.29 44.97
C SER A 575 9.18 31.17 44.33
N ARG A 576 9.36 31.70 43.10
CA ARG A 576 10.59 32.23 42.48
C ARG A 576 11.93 31.52 42.73
N HIS A 577 12.70 31.25 41.67
CA HIS A 577 13.87 32.06 41.30
C HIS A 577 14.33 31.72 39.87
N ALA A 578 14.80 32.77 39.19
CA ALA A 578 15.37 32.76 37.86
C ALA A 578 16.89 32.63 37.96
N GLU A 579 17.54 32.09 36.93
CA GLU A 579 18.94 32.40 36.61
C GLU A 579 19.21 32.23 35.10
N THR A 580 19.82 33.29 34.56
CA THR A 580 20.32 33.56 33.19
C THR A 580 21.77 33.07 33.04
N THR A 581 22.28 32.61 31.88
CA THR A 581 23.07 33.35 30.85
C THR A 581 23.80 32.29 29.97
N ALA A 582 23.78 32.33 28.63
CA ALA A 582 24.78 32.87 27.66
C ALA A 582 26.21 32.24 27.80
N GLU A 583 27.02 31.86 26.81
CA GLU A 583 27.22 32.28 25.41
C GLU A 583 28.36 31.41 24.75
N VAL A 584 28.57 31.58 23.43
CA VAL A 584 29.87 31.55 22.67
C VAL A 584 30.00 30.56 21.48
N GLN A 585 30.07 31.18 20.30
CA GLN A 585 30.50 30.73 18.97
C GLN A 585 31.95 30.22 18.85
N ARG A 586 32.22 29.41 17.81
CA ARG A 586 33.38 29.63 16.92
C ARG A 586 33.23 28.97 15.53
N ARG A 587 33.40 29.77 14.48
CA ARG A 587 33.66 29.40 13.07
C ARG A 587 35.13 29.03 12.87
N ARG A 588 35.45 28.25 11.83
CA ARG A 588 36.65 28.45 10.97
C ARG A 588 36.54 27.79 9.60
N ASP A 589 37.22 28.43 8.66
CA ASP A 589 37.08 28.42 7.20
C ASP A 589 37.72 27.24 6.43
N PHE A 590 37.29 27.14 5.16
CA PHE A 590 37.81 26.33 4.04
C PHE A 590 39.16 26.83 3.50
N PRO A 591 39.82 26.01 2.66
CA PRO A 591 40.18 26.51 1.33
C PRO A 591 39.85 25.58 0.15
N ASP A 592 39.70 26.26 -0.98
CA ASP A 592 39.29 25.91 -2.34
C ASP A 592 40.39 25.16 -3.13
N LEU A 593 40.00 24.35 -4.13
CA LEU A 593 40.81 24.05 -5.32
C LEU A 593 39.91 23.54 -6.47
N ARG A 594 39.59 24.45 -7.39
CA ARG A 594 39.07 24.18 -8.74
C ARG A 594 40.21 23.86 -9.70
N LEU A 595 39.93 23.04 -10.72
CA LEU A 595 40.40 23.04 -12.13
C LEU A 595 40.10 21.63 -12.68
N PHE A 596 39.18 21.39 -13.64
CA PHE A 596 39.21 21.80 -15.04
C PHE A 596 37.79 21.81 -15.66
N ARG A 597 37.60 22.65 -16.68
CA ARG A 597 36.36 22.82 -17.49
C ARG A 597 36.57 22.32 -18.94
N SER A 598 35.43 22.09 -19.62
CA SER A 598 35.15 21.94 -21.07
C SER A 598 35.18 20.49 -21.61
N ALA A 599 34.26 19.99 -22.46
CA ALA A 599 33.41 20.60 -23.52
C ALA A 599 32.08 19.81 -23.70
N PHE A 600 30.91 20.44 -23.83
CA PHE A 600 30.13 20.76 -25.06
C PHE A 600 29.57 19.59 -25.91
N TRP A 601 28.22 19.51 -25.92
CA TRP A 601 27.24 18.94 -26.87
C TRP A 601 27.68 18.32 -28.21
N ARG A 602 27.15 17.11 -28.54
CA ARG A 602 26.50 16.74 -29.82
C ARG A 602 25.81 15.37 -29.78
N GLU A 603 24.65 15.30 -30.44
CA GLU A 603 23.93 14.08 -30.85
C GLU A 603 24.83 13.10 -31.63
N TYR A 604 24.54 11.80 -31.55
CA TYR A 604 24.22 10.85 -32.64
C TYR A 604 24.34 9.40 -32.13
N ALA A 605 23.43 8.55 -32.58
CA ALA A 605 23.25 7.14 -32.23
C ALA A 605 24.54 6.29 -32.16
N SER A 606 24.65 5.38 -31.18
CA SER A 606 25.54 4.20 -31.27
C SER A 606 25.12 3.04 -30.34
N PRO A 607 25.43 1.78 -30.73
CA PRO A 607 24.89 0.54 -30.18
C PRO A 607 25.76 0.04 -29.03
N LEU A 608 25.30 0.22 -27.79
CA LEU A 608 26.00 -0.26 -26.60
C LEU A 608 25.03 -1.11 -25.78
N LEU A 609 25.44 -2.33 -25.42
CA LEU A 609 24.74 -3.15 -24.43
C LEU A 609 25.63 -3.23 -23.19
N GLY A 610 25.24 -2.54 -22.12
CA GLY A 610 25.75 -2.81 -20.77
C GLY A 610 24.88 -3.86 -20.10
N VAL A 611 25.47 -4.94 -19.60
CA VAL A 611 24.79 -5.98 -18.83
C VAL A 611 25.22 -5.87 -17.37
N MET A 612 24.30 -5.58 -16.46
CA MET A 612 24.55 -5.57 -15.02
C MET A 612 24.14 -6.91 -14.43
N LEU A 613 25.10 -7.65 -13.89
CA LEU A 613 24.89 -8.90 -13.18
C LEU A 613 24.76 -8.59 -11.69
N THR A 614 23.52 -8.57 -11.24
CA THR A 614 23.21 -8.62 -9.81
C THR A 614 22.99 -10.07 -9.42
N ASP A 615 23.74 -10.50 -8.44
CA ASP A 615 23.43 -11.66 -7.65
C ASP A 615 22.85 -11.10 -6.36
N PRO A 616 21.51 -11.00 -6.23
CA PRO A 616 20.87 -10.43 -5.05
C PRO A 616 21.21 -11.15 -3.74
N GLY A 617 22.05 -12.20 -3.75
CA GLY A 617 22.70 -12.72 -2.56
C GLY A 617 21.68 -12.99 -1.47
N ASP A 618 20.89 -14.04 -1.67
CA ASP A 618 20.00 -14.60 -0.67
C ASP A 618 19.10 -13.50 -0.06
N THR A 619 18.31 -12.76 -0.84
CA THR A 619 17.41 -11.76 -0.25
C THR A 619 16.36 -12.40 0.65
N SER A 620 16.53 -12.22 1.95
CA SER A 620 15.69 -12.81 2.98
C SER A 620 14.45 -11.99 3.27
N PHE A 621 13.47 -12.10 2.39
CA PHE A 621 12.20 -11.44 2.60
C PHE A 621 11.33 -12.13 3.66
N GLN A 622 11.56 -11.80 4.93
CA GLN A 622 10.63 -12.12 6.03
C GLN A 622 9.84 -10.89 6.46
N LEU A 623 8.58 -11.09 6.85
CA LEU A 623 7.88 -10.22 7.78
C LEU A 623 8.22 -10.73 9.21
N LEU A 624 8.70 -9.83 10.07
CA LEU A 624 9.25 -10.04 11.42
C LEU A 624 8.67 -11.22 12.23
N HIS A 625 9.54 -12.05 12.83
CA HIS A 625 9.51 -12.34 14.28
C HIS A 625 10.76 -13.10 14.77
N SER A 626 11.62 -12.48 15.58
CA SER A 626 11.94 -13.08 16.88
C SER A 626 12.36 -12.05 17.94
N CYS A 627 11.55 -12.01 18.99
CA CYS A 627 11.98 -11.59 20.31
C CYS A 627 12.48 -12.86 21.04
N ARG A 628 13.65 -12.76 21.67
CA ARG A 628 14.39 -13.79 22.43
C ARG A 628 13.55 -14.96 22.99
N ARG A 629 13.97 -16.20 22.70
CA ARG A 629 13.83 -17.32 23.64
C ARG A 629 15.06 -17.36 24.56
N THR A 630 14.84 -17.11 25.84
CA THR A 630 15.79 -17.45 26.91
C THR A 630 15.86 -18.98 27.03
N GLY A 631 17.04 -19.55 26.73
CA GLY A 631 17.36 -20.95 27.00
C GLY A 631 18.88 -21.11 27.05
N THR A 632 19.41 -21.33 28.24
CA THR A 632 20.84 -21.43 28.55
C THR A 632 21.53 -22.59 27.81
N ASN A 633 22.54 -22.28 27.00
CA ASN A 633 23.86 -22.91 27.09
C ASN A 633 24.88 -22.11 26.26
N SER A 634 25.91 -21.65 26.96
CA SER A 634 27.05 -20.93 26.41
C SER A 634 27.98 -21.84 25.61
N ALA A 635 28.57 -21.26 24.56
CA ALA A 635 29.69 -21.71 23.74
C ALA A 635 29.33 -22.51 22.47
N LEU A 636 29.14 -21.79 21.36
CA LEU A 636 29.92 -21.88 20.12
C LEU A 636 29.71 -20.57 19.33
N LEU A 637 30.58 -20.29 18.36
CA LEU A 637 30.95 -18.97 17.85
C LEU A 637 29.82 -18.24 17.08
N ALA A 638 29.92 -16.91 17.04
CA ALA A 638 29.03 -16.02 16.30
C ALA A 638 29.24 -16.17 14.78
N ASP A 639 28.28 -16.79 14.11
CA ASP A 639 28.14 -16.80 12.65
C ASP A 639 26.89 -16.01 12.26
N ALA A 640 27.01 -15.18 11.21
CA ALA A 640 26.03 -14.19 10.77
C ALA A 640 24.85 -14.79 9.97
N TRP A 641 24.26 -15.88 10.48
CA TRP A 641 23.20 -16.64 9.79
C TRP A 641 21.80 -16.50 10.46
N ASP A 642 21.67 -15.73 11.55
CA ASP A 642 20.44 -15.69 12.37
C ASP A 642 19.60 -14.38 12.23
N ASP A 643 19.92 -13.47 11.30
CA ASP A 643 19.22 -12.17 11.12
C ASP A 643 18.73 -11.96 9.66
N TRP A 644 17.57 -12.52 9.32
CA TRP A 644 16.91 -12.42 7.99
C TRP A 644 15.59 -11.61 8.10
N GLY A 645 15.25 -10.73 7.13
CA GLY A 645 14.01 -9.92 7.20
C GLY A 645 13.93 -8.58 6.42
N PRO A 646 12.92 -7.72 6.72
CA PRO A 646 12.57 -6.55 5.90
C PRO A 646 13.67 -5.49 5.80
N ALA A 647 14.60 -5.48 6.75
CA ALA A 647 15.71 -4.53 6.76
C ALA A 647 16.75 -4.92 5.71
N GLN A 648 17.04 -6.22 5.57
CA GLN A 648 17.93 -6.82 4.60
C GLN A 648 17.34 -6.63 3.19
N ASP A 649 16.02 -6.79 3.04
CA ASP A 649 15.32 -6.53 1.78
C ASP A 649 15.49 -5.10 1.32
N ARG A 650 15.21 -4.13 2.20
CA ARG A 650 15.38 -2.71 1.91
C ARG A 650 16.84 -2.38 1.61
N ALA A 651 17.78 -2.98 2.32
CA ALA A 651 19.21 -2.78 2.11
C ALA A 651 19.66 -3.36 0.76
N SER A 652 19.15 -4.52 0.36
CA SER A 652 19.43 -5.13 -0.95
C SER A 652 18.87 -4.29 -2.10
N VAL A 653 17.62 -3.82 -1.96
CA VAL A 653 17.03 -2.84 -2.88
C VAL A 653 17.85 -1.56 -2.93
N GLN A 654 18.41 -1.11 -1.81
CA GLN A 654 19.29 0.06 -1.77
C GLN A 654 20.62 -0.20 -2.50
N VAL A 655 21.23 -1.38 -2.40
CA VAL A 655 22.42 -1.73 -3.20
C VAL A 655 22.11 -1.67 -4.69
N ILE A 656 20.98 -2.28 -5.12
CA ILE A 656 20.55 -2.24 -6.53
C ILE A 656 20.41 -0.79 -6.99
N ASN A 657 19.74 0.06 -6.21
CA ASN A 657 19.63 1.50 -6.50
C ASN A 657 21.01 2.18 -6.57
N ASN A 658 21.88 1.97 -5.59
CA ASN A 658 23.21 2.60 -5.52
C ASN A 658 24.06 2.26 -6.75
N VAL A 659 23.98 1.01 -7.22
CA VAL A 659 24.69 0.59 -8.43
C VAL A 659 24.05 1.21 -9.68
N LEU A 660 22.72 1.14 -9.82
CA LEU A 660 21.98 1.70 -10.97
C LEU A 660 22.03 3.23 -11.06
N ASP A 661 22.33 3.92 -9.95
CA ASP A 661 22.56 5.37 -9.96
C ASP A 661 23.96 5.74 -10.50
N LYS A 662 24.85 4.75 -10.66
CA LYS A 662 26.22 4.92 -11.17
C LYS A 662 26.46 4.23 -12.50
N GLU A 663 25.61 3.29 -12.87
CA GLU A 663 25.69 2.50 -14.09
C GLU A 663 24.41 2.67 -14.90
N SER A 664 24.51 2.63 -16.23
CA SER A 664 23.34 2.75 -17.12
C SER A 664 23.27 1.52 -18.04
N PRO A 665 22.91 0.35 -17.49
CA PRO A 665 22.88 -0.88 -18.27
C PRO A 665 21.74 -0.85 -19.31
N GLY A 666 21.96 -1.51 -20.44
CA GLY A 666 20.92 -1.80 -21.43
C GLY A 666 20.12 -3.05 -21.08
N LEU A 667 20.64 -3.92 -20.22
CA LEU A 667 19.95 -5.08 -19.67
C LEU A 667 20.47 -5.36 -18.25
N VAL A 668 19.59 -5.65 -17.31
CA VAL A 668 19.97 -6.20 -16.01
C VAL A 668 19.77 -7.72 -16.02
N VAL A 669 20.73 -8.47 -15.51
CA VAL A 669 20.64 -9.92 -15.34
C VAL A 669 20.60 -10.25 -13.86
N LEU A 670 19.49 -10.83 -13.41
CA LEU A 670 19.31 -11.38 -12.06
C LEU A 670 19.76 -12.85 -12.09
N ASN A 671 20.94 -13.15 -11.56
CA ASN A 671 21.61 -14.45 -11.81
C ASN A 671 21.39 -15.50 -10.70
N GLY A 672 20.13 -15.83 -10.45
CA GLY A 672 19.71 -16.78 -9.42
C GLY A 672 19.57 -16.18 -8.02
N ASP A 673 19.02 -16.99 -7.11
CA ASP A 673 18.64 -16.65 -5.74
C ASP A 673 17.93 -15.30 -5.63
N LEU A 674 16.97 -15.09 -6.53
CA LEU A 674 16.11 -13.91 -6.49
C LEU A 674 15.38 -13.89 -5.15
N ILE A 675 14.83 -15.02 -4.72
CA ILE A 675 14.10 -15.13 -3.47
C ILE A 675 14.67 -16.29 -2.67
N THR A 676 14.94 -16.02 -1.39
CA THR A 676 15.34 -17.06 -0.44
C THR A 676 14.13 -17.86 0.04
N GLY A 677 13.76 -18.87 -0.74
CA GLY A 677 12.53 -19.63 -0.63
C GLY A 677 12.27 -20.28 0.72
N GLU A 678 13.32 -20.76 1.38
CA GLU A 678 13.25 -21.42 2.69
C GLU A 678 12.69 -20.53 3.80
N ASN A 679 12.75 -19.19 3.61
CA ASN A 679 12.31 -18.21 4.58
C ASN A 679 11.11 -17.38 4.11
N THR A 680 10.44 -17.80 3.03
CA THR A 680 9.18 -17.20 2.56
C THR A 680 7.95 -17.96 3.07
N PHE A 681 6.79 -17.33 3.03
CA PHE A 681 5.50 -18.00 3.27
C PHE A 681 4.90 -18.50 1.95
N LEU A 682 4.30 -19.68 1.98
CA LEU A 682 3.73 -20.32 0.79
C LEU A 682 2.73 -19.42 0.05
N GLU A 683 1.96 -18.66 0.81
CA GLU A 683 0.85 -17.82 0.36
C GLU A 683 1.32 -16.57 -0.38
N ASN A 684 2.59 -16.19 -0.23
CA ASN A 684 3.09 -14.90 -0.70
C ASN A 684 4.51 -14.91 -1.27
N SER A 685 5.16 -16.06 -1.30
CA SER A 685 6.57 -16.19 -1.67
C SER A 685 6.92 -15.53 -2.99
N THR A 686 6.04 -15.59 -3.99
CA THR A 686 6.27 -14.94 -5.29
C THR A 686 6.12 -13.42 -5.26
N THR A 687 5.44 -12.82 -4.29
CA THR A 687 5.24 -11.35 -4.23
C THR A 687 6.54 -10.59 -4.02
N TYR A 688 7.57 -11.24 -3.48
CA TYR A 688 8.88 -10.65 -3.27
C TYR A 688 9.64 -10.34 -4.56
N VAL A 689 9.26 -10.97 -5.68
CA VAL A 689 9.74 -10.58 -7.02
C VAL A 689 9.49 -9.08 -7.26
N ASP A 690 8.34 -8.56 -6.83
CA ASP A 690 7.95 -7.16 -7.05
C ASP A 690 8.94 -6.18 -6.41
N GLN A 691 9.51 -6.56 -5.26
CA GLN A 691 10.45 -5.72 -4.52
C GLN A 691 11.83 -5.67 -5.20
N ILE A 692 12.32 -6.82 -5.65
CA ILE A 692 13.63 -6.94 -6.33
C ILE A 692 13.61 -6.19 -7.65
N VAL A 693 12.52 -6.35 -8.43
CA VAL A 693 12.40 -5.70 -9.74
C VAL A 693 11.92 -4.25 -9.64
N GLY A 694 11.47 -3.80 -8.47
CA GLY A 694 10.98 -2.44 -8.23
C GLY A 694 11.93 -1.34 -8.74
N PRO A 695 13.22 -1.34 -8.38
CA PRO A 695 14.20 -0.39 -8.92
C PRO A 695 14.37 -0.42 -10.44
N LEU A 696 14.15 -1.58 -11.08
CA LEU A 696 14.25 -1.77 -12.52
C LEU A 696 13.02 -1.22 -13.23
N VAL A 697 11.83 -1.55 -12.72
CA VAL A 697 10.55 -1.05 -13.19
C VAL A 697 10.49 0.46 -13.08
N ALA A 698 10.92 1.04 -11.94
CA ALA A 698 10.96 2.49 -11.74
C ALA A 698 11.87 3.23 -12.72
N ARG A 699 12.87 2.55 -13.29
CA ARG A 699 13.84 3.11 -14.26
C ARG A 699 13.55 2.69 -15.71
N ASP A 700 12.43 2.02 -15.96
CA ASP A 700 12.08 1.42 -17.26
C ASP A 700 13.21 0.52 -17.84
N LEU A 701 13.94 -0.16 -16.95
CA LEU A 701 15.03 -1.04 -17.36
C LEU A 701 14.49 -2.42 -17.70
N THR A 702 14.97 -2.99 -18.79
CA THR A 702 14.69 -4.39 -19.11
C THR A 702 15.59 -5.31 -18.31
N TRP A 703 15.07 -6.47 -17.90
CA TRP A 703 15.86 -7.47 -17.21
C TRP A 703 15.61 -8.89 -17.71
N ALA A 704 16.53 -9.78 -17.37
CA ALA A 704 16.48 -11.21 -17.64
C ALA A 704 16.97 -11.95 -16.39
N SER A 705 16.41 -13.13 -16.12
CA SER A 705 16.70 -13.88 -14.89
C SER A 705 17.10 -15.33 -15.18
N THR A 706 18.00 -15.87 -14.37
CA THR A 706 18.10 -17.33 -14.10
C THR A 706 17.64 -17.60 -12.67
N TYR A 707 17.22 -18.82 -12.36
CA TYR A 707 16.82 -19.20 -11.00
C TYR A 707 17.85 -20.09 -10.33
N GLY A 708 18.15 -19.79 -9.07
CA GLY A 708 19.11 -20.49 -8.24
C GLY A 708 18.50 -21.59 -7.38
N ASN A 709 19.29 -22.09 -6.44
CA ASN A 709 18.87 -23.15 -5.53
C ASN A 709 18.00 -22.64 -4.38
N HIS A 710 18.03 -21.34 -4.05
CA HIS A 710 17.14 -20.77 -3.05
C HIS A 710 15.78 -20.36 -3.65
N ASP A 711 15.69 -20.21 -4.96
CA ASP A 711 14.44 -19.95 -5.70
C ASP A 711 13.47 -21.16 -5.73
N ARG A 712 13.83 -22.26 -5.05
CA ARG A 712 13.09 -23.53 -5.02
C ARG A 712 13.13 -24.13 -3.62
N ASP A 713 12.03 -23.98 -2.90
CA ASP A 713 11.93 -24.55 -1.56
C ASP A 713 10.50 -24.99 -1.26
N VAL A 714 10.22 -25.39 -0.02
CA VAL A 714 8.92 -25.90 0.43
C VAL A 714 7.77 -24.91 0.18
N ASN A 715 8.08 -23.61 0.13
CA ASN A 715 7.11 -22.51 0.02
C ASN A 715 7.15 -21.75 -1.31
N ILE A 716 8.08 -22.06 -2.21
CA ILE A 716 8.23 -21.32 -3.48
C ILE A 716 8.60 -22.26 -4.63
N THR A 717 8.12 -21.93 -5.83
CA THR A 717 8.51 -22.63 -7.05
C THR A 717 9.10 -21.65 -8.05
N ALA A 718 10.12 -22.09 -8.79
CA ALA A 718 10.67 -21.36 -9.93
C ALA A 718 9.59 -21.02 -10.99
N GLN A 719 8.56 -21.86 -11.14
CA GLN A 719 7.43 -21.59 -12.02
C GLN A 719 6.60 -20.39 -11.53
N GLY A 720 6.34 -20.30 -10.22
CA GLY A 720 5.65 -19.16 -9.63
C GLY A 720 6.44 -17.86 -9.75
N ILE A 721 7.77 -17.90 -9.58
CA ILE A 721 8.66 -16.76 -9.82
C ILE A 721 8.56 -16.31 -11.29
N PHE A 722 8.66 -17.26 -12.22
CA PHE A 722 8.53 -17.00 -13.65
C PHE A 722 7.21 -16.33 -14.02
N GLU A 723 6.09 -16.86 -13.54
CA GLU A 723 4.76 -16.30 -13.78
C GLU A 723 4.64 -14.88 -13.24
N ARG A 724 5.18 -14.63 -12.04
CA ARG A 724 5.16 -13.29 -11.43
C ARG A 724 6.01 -12.30 -12.22
N GLU A 725 7.25 -12.64 -12.57
CA GLU A 725 8.11 -11.79 -13.38
C GLU A 725 7.48 -11.47 -14.75
N HIS A 726 6.77 -12.42 -15.35
CA HIS A 726 6.08 -12.25 -16.63
C HIS A 726 4.87 -11.31 -16.57
N SER A 727 4.41 -10.94 -15.37
CA SER A 727 3.41 -9.88 -15.23
C SER A 727 3.96 -8.49 -15.59
N TYR A 728 5.30 -8.34 -15.62
CA TYR A 728 5.96 -7.08 -15.98
C TYR A 728 6.38 -7.03 -17.45
N PRO A 729 6.04 -5.95 -18.19
CA PRO A 729 6.37 -5.82 -19.61
C PRO A 729 7.88 -5.69 -19.88
N ASN A 730 8.67 -5.36 -18.86
CA ASN A 730 10.11 -5.15 -18.94
C ASN A 730 10.92 -6.45 -18.76
N SER A 731 10.29 -7.52 -18.26
CA SER A 731 10.92 -8.83 -18.16
C SER A 731 11.18 -9.42 -19.55
N ARG A 732 12.37 -10.01 -19.72
CA ARG A 732 12.81 -10.74 -20.91
C ARG A 732 13.10 -12.21 -20.59
N THR A 733 12.87 -12.65 -19.36
CA THR A 733 12.97 -14.05 -18.96
C THR A 733 12.06 -14.90 -19.85
N ARG A 734 12.50 -16.10 -20.25
CA ARG A 734 11.71 -17.02 -21.09
C ARG A 734 11.89 -18.44 -20.60
N SER A 735 11.00 -19.33 -21.04
CA SER A 735 11.13 -20.78 -20.88
C SER A 735 11.01 -21.41 -22.27
N MET A 736 12.14 -21.88 -22.80
CA MET A 736 12.24 -22.37 -24.19
C MET A 736 12.43 -23.88 -24.32
N VAL A 737 12.60 -24.60 -23.20
CA VAL A 737 12.71 -26.06 -23.17
C VAL A 737 11.39 -26.63 -22.68
N GLN A 738 10.66 -27.34 -23.55
CA GLN A 738 9.36 -27.92 -23.21
C GLN A 738 9.53 -29.30 -22.57
N ASP A 739 9.55 -29.33 -21.24
CA ASP A 739 9.45 -30.52 -20.39
C ASP A 739 8.91 -30.09 -19.03
N SER A 740 8.62 -31.03 -18.12
CA SER A 740 8.22 -30.68 -16.74
C SER A 740 9.20 -29.68 -16.13
N ALA A 741 8.70 -28.51 -15.71
CA ALA A 741 9.48 -27.42 -15.12
C ALA A 741 10.35 -27.87 -13.94
N VAL A 742 9.88 -28.85 -13.19
CA VAL A 742 10.60 -29.48 -12.07
C VAL A 742 11.80 -30.29 -12.56
N ASP A 743 11.68 -30.94 -13.71
CA ASP A 743 12.67 -31.90 -14.18
C ASP A 743 13.83 -31.25 -14.92
N VAL A 744 13.62 -30.13 -15.63
CA VAL A 744 14.67 -29.47 -16.44
C VAL A 744 15.01 -28.03 -16.02
N GLY A 745 14.24 -27.44 -15.09
CA GLY A 745 14.32 -26.03 -14.75
C GLY A 745 13.49 -25.14 -15.68
N VAL A 746 13.16 -23.93 -15.22
CA VAL A 746 12.19 -23.03 -15.87
C VAL A 746 12.88 -22.01 -16.76
N SER A 747 13.96 -21.40 -16.26
CA SER A 747 14.65 -20.24 -16.84
C SER A 747 15.71 -20.61 -17.89
N ASN A 748 15.38 -21.57 -18.77
CA ASN A 748 16.25 -22.03 -19.86
C ASN A 748 15.88 -21.35 -21.19
N TYR A 749 16.70 -20.41 -21.68
CA TYR A 749 16.41 -19.62 -22.87
C TYR A 749 17.63 -18.88 -23.44
N TYR A 750 17.43 -18.18 -24.56
CA TYR A 750 18.40 -17.22 -25.07
C TYR A 750 17.74 -15.92 -25.50
N LEU A 751 18.52 -14.84 -25.43
CA LEU A 751 18.16 -13.53 -25.95
C LEU A 751 19.09 -13.12 -27.10
N PRO A 752 18.57 -12.94 -28.32
CA PRO A 752 19.35 -12.38 -29.41
C PRO A 752 19.48 -10.85 -29.28
N VAL A 753 20.70 -10.36 -29.37
CA VAL A 753 21.01 -8.93 -29.37
C VAL A 753 21.32 -8.51 -30.80
N PHE A 754 20.56 -7.55 -31.31
CA PHE A 754 20.68 -7.07 -32.68
C PHE A 754 21.37 -5.71 -32.75
N ASP A 755 21.95 -5.40 -33.90
CA ASP A 755 22.44 -4.06 -34.21
C ASP A 755 21.30 -3.03 -34.15
N SER A 756 21.57 -1.83 -33.62
CA SER A 756 20.55 -0.78 -33.46
C SER A 756 19.95 -0.27 -34.77
N SER A 757 20.66 -0.48 -35.90
CA SER A 757 20.16 -0.20 -37.25
C SER A 757 19.23 -1.28 -37.81
N CYS A 758 19.08 -2.42 -37.12
CA CYS A 758 18.16 -3.47 -37.52
C CYS A 758 16.70 -2.98 -37.48
N ARG A 759 15.98 -3.18 -38.58
CA ARG A 759 14.56 -2.83 -38.75
C ARG A 759 13.72 -3.98 -39.33
N SER A 760 14.31 -5.17 -39.49
CA SER A 760 13.71 -6.32 -40.18
C SER A 760 13.75 -7.57 -39.32
N CYS A 761 12.76 -8.46 -39.48
CA CYS A 761 12.72 -9.77 -38.84
C CYS A 761 13.79 -10.75 -39.35
N HIS A 762 14.61 -10.38 -40.34
CA HIS A 762 15.66 -11.21 -40.92
C HIS A 762 17.08 -10.82 -40.50
N CYS A 763 17.25 -9.93 -39.52
CA CYS A 763 18.57 -9.54 -39.05
C CYS A 763 19.32 -10.71 -38.43
N THR A 764 20.65 -10.71 -38.59
CA THR A 764 21.53 -11.62 -37.87
C THR A 764 21.89 -10.99 -36.52
N PRO A 765 21.71 -11.71 -35.40
CA PRO A 765 22.16 -11.21 -34.10
C PRO A 765 23.67 -10.93 -34.10
N GLU A 766 24.07 -9.90 -33.35
CA GLU A 766 25.48 -9.58 -33.09
C GLU A 766 26.01 -10.30 -31.85
N LEU A 767 25.11 -10.66 -30.92
CA LEU A 767 25.43 -11.39 -29.70
C LEU A 767 24.24 -12.29 -29.31
N LEU A 768 24.53 -13.45 -28.73
CA LEU A 768 23.54 -14.27 -28.02
C LEU A 768 23.85 -14.25 -26.52
N LEU A 769 22.82 -14.06 -25.71
CA LEU A 769 22.88 -14.24 -24.27
C LEU A 769 22.15 -15.54 -23.92
N TRP A 770 22.86 -16.53 -23.39
CA TRP A 770 22.31 -17.82 -22.99
C TRP A 770 22.05 -17.86 -21.49
N PHE A 771 20.89 -18.37 -21.10
CA PHE A 771 20.46 -18.49 -19.71
C PHE A 771 20.14 -19.95 -19.43
N PHE A 772 20.78 -20.50 -18.40
CA PHE A 772 20.62 -21.89 -18.02
C PHE A 772 20.23 -22.02 -16.56
N ASP A 773 19.24 -22.86 -16.33
CA ASP A 773 18.69 -23.13 -15.02
C ASP A 773 19.44 -24.32 -14.40
N SER A 774 20.36 -24.02 -13.48
CA SER A 774 21.14 -25.03 -12.76
C SER A 774 20.31 -25.76 -11.69
N ARG A 775 19.06 -25.34 -11.43
CA ARG A 775 18.17 -25.94 -10.42
C ARG A 775 18.81 -25.89 -9.02
N GLY A 776 18.72 -26.97 -8.26
CA GLY A 776 19.09 -27.05 -6.84
C GLY A 776 17.97 -26.59 -5.92
N GLY A 777 18.18 -26.77 -4.61
CA GLY A 777 17.17 -26.47 -3.59
C GLY A 777 16.37 -27.70 -3.17
N HIS A 778 15.12 -27.48 -2.77
CA HIS A 778 14.25 -28.53 -2.24
C HIS A 778 12.96 -28.70 -3.04
N ALA A 779 12.42 -29.92 -3.00
CA ALA A 779 11.16 -30.23 -3.65
C ALA A 779 9.98 -29.52 -2.94
N PHE A 780 9.24 -28.73 -3.71
CA PHE A 780 8.06 -27.99 -3.25
C PHE A 780 7.08 -28.90 -2.51
N GLN A 781 6.70 -28.51 -1.28
CA GLN A 781 5.80 -29.25 -0.39
C GLN A 781 6.19 -30.71 -0.08
N HIS A 782 7.44 -31.10 -0.32
CA HIS A 782 7.96 -32.45 -0.05
C HIS A 782 9.12 -32.45 0.96
N GLY A 783 9.09 -31.50 1.90
CA GLY A 783 10.13 -31.30 2.93
C GLY A 783 11.49 -30.93 2.33
N SER A 784 12.57 -31.09 3.09
CA SER A 784 13.95 -30.83 2.65
C SER A 784 14.49 -31.92 1.72
N THR A 785 13.67 -32.44 0.80
CA THR A 785 14.12 -33.40 -0.21
C THR A 785 14.90 -32.63 -1.27
N PRO A 786 16.23 -32.82 -1.40
CA PRO A 786 17.02 -32.07 -2.36
C PRO A 786 16.64 -32.46 -3.78
N ILE A 787 16.65 -31.48 -4.68
CA ILE A 787 16.47 -31.69 -6.12
C ILE A 787 17.81 -31.53 -6.85
N PRO A 788 17.98 -32.13 -8.04
CA PRO A 788 19.19 -31.98 -8.85
C PRO A 788 19.65 -30.53 -8.98
N ASP A 789 20.95 -30.29 -8.85
CA ASP A 789 21.63 -28.99 -8.82
C ASP A 789 22.63 -28.81 -9.99
N TRP A 790 22.26 -29.30 -11.17
CA TRP A 790 22.99 -29.14 -12.42
C TRP A 790 22.06 -28.78 -13.57
N VAL A 791 22.60 -28.21 -14.65
CA VAL A 791 21.87 -28.07 -15.92
C VAL A 791 21.57 -29.44 -16.52
N ASP A 792 20.28 -29.74 -16.74
CA ASP A 792 19.82 -31.06 -17.21
C ASP A 792 20.31 -31.38 -18.64
N GLU A 793 20.62 -32.65 -18.92
CA GLU A 793 21.11 -33.10 -20.24
C GLU A 793 20.16 -32.74 -21.39
N ARG A 794 18.85 -32.66 -21.15
CA ARG A 794 17.88 -32.21 -22.16
C ARG A 794 18.06 -30.74 -22.52
N VAL A 795 18.40 -29.89 -21.54
CA VAL A 795 18.76 -28.49 -21.77
C VAL A 795 20.08 -28.42 -22.54
N VAL A 796 21.07 -29.25 -22.18
CA VAL A 796 22.35 -29.34 -22.93
C VAL A 796 22.10 -29.72 -24.39
N LYS A 797 21.23 -30.69 -24.65
CA LYS A 797 20.84 -31.09 -26.00
C LYS A 797 20.16 -29.94 -26.74
N TRP A 798 19.16 -29.30 -26.13
CA TRP A 798 18.48 -28.13 -26.68
C TRP A 798 19.46 -27.01 -27.04
N PHE A 799 20.41 -26.70 -26.15
CA PHE A 799 21.42 -25.68 -26.37
C PHE A 799 22.26 -25.97 -27.61
N ARG A 800 22.78 -27.19 -27.73
CA ARG A 800 23.63 -27.60 -28.87
C ARG A 800 22.86 -27.55 -30.18
N GLU A 801 21.64 -28.09 -30.20
CA GLU A 801 20.77 -28.09 -31.38
C GLU A 801 20.38 -26.67 -31.79
N THR A 802 19.91 -25.86 -30.82
CA THR A 802 19.51 -24.46 -31.06
C THR A 802 20.68 -23.61 -31.53
N ASN A 803 21.86 -23.74 -30.92
CA ASN A 803 23.05 -23.02 -31.35
C ASN A 803 23.46 -23.42 -32.77
N ALA A 804 23.47 -24.72 -33.09
CA ALA A 804 23.79 -25.20 -34.44
C ALA A 804 22.78 -24.68 -35.48
N GLU A 805 21.49 -24.65 -35.14
CA GLU A 805 20.44 -24.08 -35.97
C GLU A 805 20.60 -22.57 -36.19
N LEU A 806 20.93 -21.80 -35.15
CA LEU A 806 21.18 -20.36 -35.25
C LEU A 806 22.40 -20.07 -36.13
N VAL A 807 23.50 -20.82 -35.95
CA VAL A 807 24.70 -20.71 -36.78
C VAL A 807 24.37 -21.05 -38.23
N ALA A 808 23.61 -22.12 -38.50
CA ALA A 808 23.20 -22.50 -39.84
C ALA A 808 22.26 -21.47 -40.48
N ARG A 809 21.27 -20.98 -39.72
CA ARG A 809 20.27 -20.00 -40.18
C ARG A 809 20.92 -18.68 -40.59
N HIS A 810 21.92 -18.24 -39.84
CA HIS A 810 22.59 -16.97 -40.06
C HIS A 810 23.91 -17.09 -40.82
N ASN A 811 24.37 -18.32 -41.08
CA ASN A 811 25.68 -18.63 -41.67
C ASN A 811 26.82 -17.85 -40.98
N LYS A 812 26.76 -17.75 -39.65
CA LYS A 812 27.66 -16.96 -38.81
C LYS A 812 27.79 -17.64 -37.45
N THR A 813 29.01 -17.87 -36.98
CA THR A 813 29.25 -18.12 -35.56
C THR A 813 28.99 -16.82 -34.80
N ILE A 814 27.91 -16.78 -34.03
CA ILE A 814 27.50 -15.58 -33.30
C ILE A 814 28.24 -15.57 -31.96
N PRO A 815 28.97 -14.50 -31.61
CA PRO A 815 29.53 -14.35 -30.27
C PRO A 815 28.44 -14.53 -29.20
N SER A 816 28.79 -15.13 -28.06
CA SER A 816 27.82 -15.36 -27.00
C SER A 816 28.41 -15.31 -25.60
N LEU A 817 27.53 -15.05 -24.64
CA LEU A 817 27.78 -15.11 -23.20
C LEU A 817 26.76 -16.07 -22.56
N ALA A 818 27.14 -16.71 -21.47
CA ALA A 818 26.24 -17.62 -20.74
C ALA A 818 26.10 -17.23 -19.27
N PHE A 819 24.88 -17.40 -18.74
CA PHE A 819 24.50 -17.12 -17.36
C PHE A 819 23.87 -18.37 -16.76
N PHE A 820 24.29 -18.72 -15.56
CA PHE A 820 23.74 -19.78 -14.73
C PHE A 820 24.11 -19.50 -13.28
N HIS A 821 23.34 -20.02 -12.34
CA HIS A 821 23.54 -19.68 -10.93
C HIS A 821 24.72 -20.45 -10.30
N ILE A 822 24.63 -21.78 -10.24
CA ILE A 822 25.64 -22.66 -9.63
C ILE A 822 26.80 -22.92 -10.60
N PRO A 823 28.07 -22.73 -10.22
CA PRO A 823 29.19 -22.88 -11.13
C PRO A 823 29.47 -24.34 -11.50
N VAL A 824 30.02 -24.56 -12.70
CA VAL A 824 30.49 -25.89 -13.11
C VAL A 824 31.69 -26.36 -12.31
N TYR A 825 31.90 -27.67 -12.20
CA TYR A 825 33.02 -28.27 -11.45
C TYR A 825 34.41 -27.78 -11.86
N ALA A 826 34.58 -27.33 -13.12
CA ALA A 826 35.80 -26.70 -13.59
C ALA A 826 36.20 -25.45 -12.78
N SER A 827 35.25 -24.70 -12.24
CA SER A 827 35.52 -23.54 -11.38
C SER A 827 36.20 -23.97 -10.07
N LEU A 828 35.69 -25.00 -9.40
CA LEU A 828 36.30 -25.55 -8.18
C LEU A 828 37.70 -26.10 -8.47
N ALA A 829 37.87 -26.80 -9.60
CA ALA A 829 39.17 -27.30 -10.00
C ALA A 829 40.17 -26.16 -10.28
N ALA A 830 39.72 -25.05 -10.86
CA ALA A 830 40.55 -23.85 -11.04
C ALA A 830 40.93 -23.22 -9.69
N GLN A 831 39.98 -23.09 -8.76
CA GLN A 831 40.24 -22.60 -7.40
C GLN A 831 41.30 -23.45 -6.67
N ASN A 832 41.23 -24.78 -6.82
CA ASN A 832 42.21 -25.71 -6.26
C ASN A 832 43.61 -25.62 -6.89
N VAL A 833 43.72 -25.20 -8.15
CA VAL A 833 45.01 -24.92 -8.81
C VAL A 833 45.58 -23.59 -8.32
N GLY A 834 44.72 -22.62 -8.02
CA GLY A 834 45.06 -21.34 -7.43
C GLY A 834 44.67 -20.15 -8.30
N ILE A 835 44.10 -19.12 -7.67
CA ILE A 835 43.69 -17.86 -8.28
C ILE A 835 44.74 -16.79 -7.96
N ASP A 836 45.42 -16.26 -8.97
CA ASP A 836 46.40 -15.19 -8.79
C ASP A 836 45.69 -13.84 -8.76
N LYS A 837 45.68 -13.18 -7.60
CA LYS A 837 45.01 -11.90 -7.36
C LYS A 837 45.38 -10.76 -8.34
N ASN A 838 46.50 -10.87 -9.06
CA ASN A 838 46.96 -9.87 -10.03
C ASN A 838 46.75 -10.30 -11.48
N ARG A 839 46.49 -11.58 -11.76
CA ARG A 839 46.15 -12.09 -13.11
C ARG A 839 44.66 -12.37 -13.27
N GLN A 840 44.01 -12.72 -12.17
CA GLN A 840 42.59 -12.96 -11.99
C GLN A 840 42.07 -12.13 -10.80
N PRO A 841 42.05 -10.79 -10.90
CA PRO A 841 41.64 -9.94 -9.79
C PRO A 841 40.17 -10.19 -9.41
N GLY A 842 39.96 -10.50 -8.13
CA GLY A 842 38.67 -10.82 -7.54
C GLY A 842 38.87 -11.29 -6.09
N ILE A 843 37.79 -11.32 -5.32
CA ILE A 843 37.75 -11.96 -4.01
C ILE A 843 37.75 -13.47 -4.22
N ASN A 844 38.48 -14.23 -3.41
CA ASN A 844 38.51 -15.69 -3.45
C ASN A 844 38.42 -16.26 -2.02
N ASP A 845 37.27 -16.08 -1.39
CA ASP A 845 37.07 -16.38 0.03
C ASP A 845 36.17 -17.61 0.28
N ASP A 846 35.38 -18.05 -0.70
CA ASP A 846 34.55 -19.25 -0.58
C ASP A 846 35.36 -20.48 -0.92
N VAL A 847 36.11 -20.98 0.07
CA VAL A 847 37.08 -22.07 -0.13
C VAL A 847 36.72 -23.29 0.75
N PRO A 848 36.37 -24.44 0.14
CA PRO A 848 36.16 -24.66 -1.29
C PRO A 848 34.83 -24.08 -1.78
N LEU A 849 34.80 -23.60 -3.03
CA LEU A 849 33.57 -23.18 -3.69
C LEU A 849 32.64 -24.37 -3.96
N ALA A 850 31.34 -24.12 -4.11
CA ALA A 850 30.29 -25.10 -4.27
C ALA A 850 29.87 -25.27 -5.75
N PRO A 851 30.33 -26.33 -6.45
CA PRO A 851 29.96 -26.55 -7.84
C PRO A 851 28.66 -27.35 -7.99
N GLN A 852 28.12 -27.35 -9.21
CA GLN A 852 27.04 -28.25 -9.61
C GLN A 852 27.39 -29.72 -9.31
N ALA A 853 26.38 -30.52 -8.99
CA ALA A 853 26.50 -31.93 -8.63
C ALA A 853 27.33 -32.22 -7.37
N GLN A 854 27.54 -31.22 -6.50
CA GLN A 854 28.15 -31.43 -5.20
C GLN A 854 27.21 -32.22 -4.29
N GLY A 855 27.73 -33.21 -3.56
CA GLY A 855 26.89 -34.04 -2.69
C GLY A 855 26.11 -35.15 -3.42
N TRP A 856 26.16 -35.18 -4.76
CA TRP A 856 25.51 -36.20 -5.58
C TRP A 856 26.46 -37.33 -5.93
N CYS A 857 25.93 -38.56 -5.98
CA CYS A 857 26.64 -39.75 -6.43
C CYS A 857 26.44 -39.95 -7.94
N PRO A 858 27.32 -40.69 -8.65
CA PRO A 858 27.17 -40.94 -10.09
C PRO A 858 25.87 -41.66 -10.50
N ASP A 859 25.19 -42.33 -9.56
CA ASP A 859 23.90 -42.99 -9.79
C ASP A 859 22.69 -42.03 -9.64
N GLY A 860 22.93 -40.75 -9.36
CA GLY A 860 21.89 -39.73 -9.19
C GLY A 860 21.28 -39.70 -7.79
N THR A 861 21.83 -40.43 -6.82
CA THR A 861 21.41 -40.31 -5.41
C THR A 861 22.18 -39.19 -4.69
N SER A 862 21.54 -38.53 -3.72
CA SER A 862 22.19 -37.55 -2.83
C SER A 862 22.39 -38.16 -1.45
N ASN A 863 23.65 -38.23 -0.97
CA ASN A 863 23.97 -38.65 0.39
C ASN A 863 25.34 -38.13 0.84
N SER A 864 25.56 -38.07 2.15
CA SER A 864 26.75 -37.46 2.77
C SER A 864 28.09 -38.12 2.43
N ASN A 865 28.10 -39.30 1.77
CA ASN A 865 29.34 -39.97 1.36
C ASN A 865 29.82 -39.56 -0.03
N CYS A 866 29.02 -38.83 -0.81
CA CYS A 866 29.36 -38.43 -2.17
C CYS A 866 29.84 -36.98 -2.19
N ARG A 867 31.01 -36.74 -2.80
CA ARG A 867 31.58 -35.39 -2.92
C ARG A 867 31.16 -34.70 -4.21
N TYR A 868 31.15 -35.45 -5.32
CA TYR A 868 30.80 -34.97 -6.66
C TYR A 868 30.45 -36.16 -7.56
N GLY A 869 29.34 -36.05 -8.29
CA GLY A 869 28.79 -37.16 -9.06
C GLY A 869 29.08 -37.11 -10.57
N GLY A 870 29.50 -35.97 -11.12
CA GLY A 870 29.84 -35.83 -12.54
C GLY A 870 28.66 -35.50 -13.46
N GLN A 871 27.49 -35.16 -12.94
CA GLN A 871 26.29 -34.92 -13.75
C GLN A 871 26.36 -33.66 -14.62
N ASP A 872 27.23 -32.69 -14.28
CA ASP A 872 27.45 -31.48 -15.08
C ASP A 872 28.48 -31.67 -16.20
N VAL A 873 29.11 -32.84 -16.33
CA VAL A 873 30.09 -33.13 -17.41
C VAL A 873 29.54 -32.86 -18.82
N PRO A 874 28.30 -33.25 -19.17
CA PRO A 874 27.71 -32.91 -20.47
C PRO A 874 27.59 -31.40 -20.69
N PHE A 875 27.24 -30.63 -19.66
CA PHE A 875 27.13 -29.19 -19.74
C PHE A 875 28.51 -28.54 -19.88
N MET A 876 29.50 -28.96 -19.09
CA MET A 876 30.90 -28.52 -19.24
C MET A 876 31.43 -28.79 -20.65
N GLN A 877 31.13 -29.96 -21.22
CA GLN A 877 31.52 -30.31 -22.59
C GLN A 877 30.85 -29.38 -23.60
N ALA A 878 29.56 -29.08 -23.44
CA ALA A 878 28.86 -28.16 -24.34
C ALA A 878 29.40 -26.71 -24.25
N LEU A 879 29.75 -26.22 -23.06
CA LEU A 879 30.39 -24.92 -22.89
C LEU A 879 31.77 -24.88 -23.58
N ALA A 880 32.58 -25.93 -23.40
CA ALA A 880 33.89 -26.04 -24.02
C ALA A 880 33.80 -26.14 -25.55
N ASP A 881 32.85 -26.91 -26.08
CA ASP A 881 32.73 -27.16 -27.53
C ASP A 881 32.04 -26.01 -28.29
N THR A 882 31.39 -25.07 -27.61
CA THR A 882 30.65 -24.00 -28.28
C THR A 882 31.59 -22.92 -28.82
N ASP A 883 31.78 -22.92 -30.13
CA ASP A 883 32.44 -21.83 -30.85
C ASP A 883 31.65 -20.53 -30.68
N GLY A 884 32.36 -19.42 -30.43
CA GLY A 884 31.77 -18.11 -30.22
C GLY A 884 31.32 -17.81 -28.78
N LEU A 885 31.24 -18.79 -27.88
CA LEU A 885 31.05 -18.53 -26.46
C LEU A 885 32.33 -17.90 -25.88
N LEU A 886 32.22 -16.71 -25.27
CA LEU A 886 33.38 -15.93 -24.81
C LEU A 886 33.59 -16.07 -23.29
N ALA A 887 32.52 -15.98 -22.52
CA ALA A 887 32.54 -16.03 -21.07
C ALA A 887 31.24 -16.58 -20.50
N THR A 888 31.33 -17.14 -19.29
CA THR A 888 30.19 -17.58 -18.47
C THR A 888 30.19 -16.83 -17.16
N PHE A 889 29.01 -16.60 -16.58
CA PHE A 889 28.86 -15.86 -15.33
C PHE A 889 27.99 -16.63 -14.32
N SER A 890 28.54 -16.84 -13.13
CA SER A 890 27.91 -17.48 -11.97
C SER A 890 27.52 -16.48 -10.89
N GLY A 891 26.48 -16.78 -10.10
CA GLY A 891 25.99 -15.93 -9.01
C GLY A 891 25.72 -16.68 -7.70
N HIS A 892 26.46 -17.76 -7.40
CA HIS A 892 26.22 -18.60 -6.20
C HIS A 892 27.25 -18.36 -5.08
N ASP A 893 28.54 -18.57 -5.36
CA ASP A 893 29.60 -18.40 -4.35
C ASP A 893 29.92 -16.92 -4.09
N HIS A 894 29.19 -16.31 -3.17
CA HIS A 894 29.19 -14.87 -2.89
C HIS A 894 30.56 -14.28 -2.48
N GLY A 895 31.47 -15.14 -2.00
CA GLY A 895 32.85 -14.84 -1.66
C GLY A 895 33.84 -14.94 -2.83
N ASP A 896 33.39 -15.32 -4.02
CA ASP A 896 34.20 -15.40 -5.23
C ASP A 896 33.78 -14.35 -6.25
N THR A 897 34.73 -13.57 -6.77
CA THR A 897 34.45 -12.47 -7.72
C THR A 897 35.49 -12.36 -8.84
N TRP A 898 36.27 -13.41 -9.04
CA TRP A 898 37.29 -13.50 -10.09
C TRP A 898 36.71 -14.04 -11.41
N CYS A 899 37.49 -13.92 -12.47
CA CYS A 899 37.32 -14.69 -13.70
C CYS A 899 38.54 -15.58 -13.91
N TYR A 900 38.36 -16.73 -14.57
CA TYR A 900 39.43 -17.67 -14.87
C TYR A 900 39.34 -18.15 -16.32
N LYS A 901 40.45 -18.08 -17.04
CA LYS A 901 40.53 -18.59 -18.41
C LYS A 901 40.76 -20.09 -18.41
N TRP A 902 39.71 -20.85 -18.70
CA TRP A 902 39.77 -22.31 -18.75
C TRP A 902 40.31 -22.79 -20.09
N ASP A 903 41.63 -22.95 -20.16
CA ASP A 903 42.37 -23.42 -21.34
C ASP A 903 43.22 -24.64 -21.00
N GLY A 904 42.85 -25.81 -21.52
CA GLY A 904 43.50 -27.09 -21.22
C GLY A 904 42.86 -27.88 -20.07
N GLY A 905 43.62 -28.82 -19.49
CA GLY A 905 43.13 -29.74 -18.47
C GLY A 905 43.23 -29.16 -17.05
N LEU A 906 42.20 -29.37 -16.24
CA LEU A 906 42.20 -29.09 -14.80
C LEU A 906 42.16 -30.40 -14.00
N PRO A 907 42.80 -30.49 -12.82
CA PRO A 907 42.78 -31.70 -12.00
C PRO A 907 41.36 -32.14 -11.63
N GLY A 908 41.04 -33.42 -11.87
CA GLY A 908 39.71 -33.98 -11.56
C GLY A 908 38.61 -33.61 -12.55
N VAL A 909 38.88 -32.78 -13.56
CA VAL A 909 37.91 -32.39 -14.60
C VAL A 909 38.09 -33.28 -15.83
N GLN A 910 37.00 -33.92 -16.29
CA GLN A 910 37.03 -34.83 -17.44
C GLN A 910 37.10 -34.09 -18.79
N VAL A 911 36.61 -32.85 -18.81
CA VAL A 911 36.56 -31.98 -19.99
C VAL A 911 37.81 -31.11 -20.07
N LYS A 912 38.35 -30.92 -21.27
CA LYS A 912 39.43 -29.93 -21.49
C LYS A 912 38.82 -28.59 -21.85
N GLY A 913 39.28 -27.53 -21.19
CA GLY A 913 38.90 -26.16 -21.51
C GLY A 913 39.42 -25.72 -22.88
N THR A 914 38.66 -24.84 -23.53
CA THR A 914 38.93 -24.32 -24.88
C THR A 914 39.11 -22.79 -24.87
N GLY A 915 39.55 -22.24 -23.74
CA GLY A 915 39.85 -20.81 -23.57
C GLY A 915 38.66 -19.95 -23.15
N LYS A 916 37.56 -20.56 -22.66
CA LYS A 916 36.37 -19.85 -22.16
C LYS A 916 36.67 -19.22 -20.80
N ASN A 917 36.16 -18.02 -20.54
CA ASN A 917 36.34 -17.36 -19.25
C ASN A 917 35.19 -17.73 -18.30
N LEU A 918 35.51 -18.37 -17.18
CA LEU A 918 34.58 -18.68 -16.10
C LEU A 918 34.60 -17.54 -15.09
N CYS A 919 33.51 -16.79 -14.95
CA CYS A 919 33.43 -15.61 -14.10
C CYS A 919 32.38 -15.74 -13.00
N PHE A 920 32.61 -15.06 -11.88
CA PHE A 920 31.65 -14.90 -10.80
C PHE A 920 31.11 -13.47 -10.72
N GLY A 921 29.89 -13.32 -10.24
CA GLY A 921 29.24 -12.04 -9.96
C GLY A 921 29.87 -11.29 -8.77
N GLN A 922 29.03 -10.56 -8.07
CA GLN A 922 29.33 -9.93 -6.79
C GLN A 922 28.09 -10.06 -5.92
N HIS A 923 28.29 -10.44 -4.66
CA HIS A 923 27.26 -10.42 -3.63
C HIS A 923 26.52 -9.06 -3.64
N SER A 924 25.25 -9.04 -4.06
CA SER A 924 24.48 -7.81 -4.28
C SER A 924 23.41 -7.55 -3.22
N GLY A 925 23.07 -8.52 -2.37
CA GLY A 925 22.09 -8.32 -1.30
C GLY A 925 22.58 -8.65 0.09
N TYR A 926 21.62 -8.68 1.01
CA TYR A 926 21.86 -8.63 2.45
C TYR A 926 21.35 -9.84 3.21
N GLY A 927 20.73 -10.83 2.57
CA GLY A 927 20.33 -12.04 3.30
C GLY A 927 21.23 -13.24 3.02
N GLY A 928 22.27 -13.14 2.19
CA GLY A 928 23.24 -14.22 1.99
C GLY A 928 24.34 -14.27 3.03
N TYR A 929 25.03 -15.39 3.07
CA TYR A 929 26.17 -15.55 3.96
C TYR A 929 27.31 -14.60 3.60
N GLY A 930 28.13 -14.32 4.61
CA GLY A 930 29.29 -13.47 4.48
C GLY A 930 29.01 -11.98 4.63
N ASN A 931 30.09 -11.22 4.55
CA ASN A 931 30.09 -9.79 4.86
C ASN A 931 30.92 -8.99 3.87
N TRP A 932 31.12 -9.49 2.66
CA TRP A 932 31.80 -8.76 1.59
C TRP A 932 31.02 -7.49 1.23
N GLU A 933 31.74 -6.44 0.86
CA GLU A 933 31.12 -5.22 0.35
C GLU A 933 30.22 -5.55 -0.84
N ARG A 934 28.97 -5.06 -0.82
CA ARG A 934 28.00 -5.46 -1.84
C ARG A 934 28.26 -4.73 -3.15
N GLY A 935 27.79 -5.28 -4.26
CA GLY A 935 27.90 -4.65 -5.57
C GLY A 935 27.42 -5.55 -6.69
N ALA A 936 27.60 -5.14 -7.94
CA ALA A 936 27.20 -5.92 -9.10
C ALA A 936 28.27 -5.89 -10.18
N ARG A 937 28.46 -7.01 -10.88
CA ARG A 937 29.39 -7.09 -12.01
C ARG A 937 28.77 -6.41 -13.22
N GLN A 938 29.52 -5.54 -13.86
CA GLN A 938 29.20 -4.93 -15.13
C GLN A 938 29.91 -5.68 -16.24
N VAL A 939 29.20 -5.92 -17.34
CA VAL A 939 29.72 -6.53 -18.56
C VAL A 939 29.41 -5.60 -19.71
N LEU A 940 30.45 -5.10 -20.36
CA LEU A 940 30.35 -4.21 -21.50
C LEU A 940 30.90 -4.91 -22.73
N VAL A 941 30.08 -4.93 -23.77
CA VAL A 941 30.44 -5.46 -25.08
C VAL A 941 30.15 -4.41 -26.14
N THR A 942 31.09 -4.25 -27.05
CA THR A 942 30.94 -3.39 -28.22
C THR A 942 31.00 -4.24 -29.47
N LYS A 943 30.39 -3.79 -30.56
CA LYS A 943 30.41 -4.52 -31.84
C LYS A 943 31.85 -4.80 -32.32
N ASP A 944 32.74 -3.81 -32.19
CA ASP A 944 34.16 -3.96 -32.52
C ASP A 944 34.86 -4.94 -31.58
N GLY A 945 34.60 -4.83 -30.27
CA GLY A 945 35.13 -5.76 -29.27
C GLY A 945 34.73 -7.21 -29.53
N LEU A 946 33.46 -7.47 -29.81
CA LEU A 946 32.95 -8.81 -30.14
C LEU A 946 33.62 -9.42 -31.37
N SER A 947 33.97 -8.60 -32.38
CA SER A 947 34.70 -9.08 -33.57
C SER A 947 36.14 -9.56 -33.25
N HIS A 948 36.69 -9.13 -32.12
CA HIS A 948 37.99 -9.53 -31.59
C HIS A 948 37.89 -10.46 -30.36
N GLY A 949 36.67 -10.90 -30.00
CA GLY A 949 36.42 -11.72 -28.82
C GLY A 949 36.72 -11.02 -27.49
N LEU A 950 36.52 -9.70 -27.41
CA LEU A 950 36.76 -8.87 -26.24
C LEU A 950 35.48 -8.64 -25.44
N VAL A 951 35.57 -8.82 -24.13
CA VAL A 951 34.50 -8.49 -23.17
C VAL A 951 35.11 -7.68 -22.02
N ASP A 952 34.70 -6.43 -21.88
CA ASP A 952 35.12 -5.60 -20.75
C ASP A 952 34.23 -5.92 -19.53
N THR A 953 34.82 -6.09 -18.36
CA THR A 953 34.05 -6.34 -17.13
C THR A 953 34.71 -5.76 -15.90
N TRP A 954 33.90 -5.25 -14.98
CA TRP A 954 34.31 -4.73 -13.68
C TRP A 954 33.21 -4.96 -12.66
N ILE A 955 33.46 -4.64 -11.39
CA ILE A 955 32.46 -4.67 -10.33
C ILE A 955 32.22 -3.25 -9.83
N ARG A 956 30.95 -2.84 -9.81
CA ARG A 956 30.51 -1.60 -9.15
C ARG A 956 30.07 -1.96 -7.74
N LEU A 957 30.78 -1.46 -6.74
CA LEU A 957 30.43 -1.64 -5.34
C LEU A 957 29.37 -0.63 -4.91
N GLU A 958 28.64 -0.96 -3.84
CA GLU A 958 27.63 -0.11 -3.21
C GLU A 958 28.19 1.24 -2.72
N SER A 959 29.49 1.31 -2.41
CA SER A 959 30.21 2.56 -2.13
C SER A 959 30.41 3.46 -3.35
N GLY A 960 30.10 2.95 -4.54
CA GLY A 960 30.38 3.60 -5.82
C GLY A 960 31.80 3.35 -6.34
N ASN A 961 32.63 2.53 -5.68
CA ASN A 961 33.96 2.18 -6.19
C ASN A 961 33.89 1.18 -7.37
N VAL A 962 34.90 1.22 -8.25
CA VAL A 962 35.12 0.21 -9.30
C VAL A 962 36.28 -0.68 -8.90
N VAL A 963 36.06 -1.99 -8.90
CA VAL A 963 37.10 -3.00 -8.63
C VAL A 963 37.06 -4.11 -9.68
N GLY A 964 38.10 -4.95 -9.73
CA GLY A 964 38.14 -6.11 -10.65
C GLY A 964 37.98 -5.76 -12.13
N ASN A 965 38.40 -4.55 -12.54
CA ASN A 965 38.27 -4.09 -13.93
C ASN A 965 39.29 -4.82 -14.83
N VAL A 966 38.78 -5.65 -15.74
CA VAL A 966 39.56 -6.49 -16.65
C VAL A 966 38.94 -6.52 -18.04
N VAL A 967 39.76 -6.88 -19.02
CA VAL A 967 39.32 -7.18 -20.39
C VAL A 967 39.52 -8.67 -20.62
N LEU A 968 38.43 -9.41 -20.81
CA LEU A 968 38.47 -10.83 -21.12
C LEU A 968 38.80 -10.99 -22.59
N ASN A 969 40.07 -11.28 -22.88
CA ASN A 969 40.62 -11.38 -24.23
C ASN A 969 41.56 -12.60 -24.36
N SER A 970 42.35 -12.63 -25.44
CA SER A 970 43.31 -13.71 -25.67
C SER A 970 44.46 -13.75 -24.63
N THR A 971 44.83 -12.62 -24.03
CA THR A 971 45.92 -12.46 -23.05
C THR A 971 45.47 -12.47 -21.59
N TYR A 972 44.16 -12.47 -21.32
CA TYR A 972 43.62 -12.57 -19.96
C TYR A 972 44.15 -13.82 -19.22
N GLY A 973 44.52 -13.65 -17.95
CA GLY A 973 45.28 -14.62 -17.15
C GLY A 973 46.80 -14.54 -17.34
N GLN A 974 47.28 -13.85 -18.37
CA GLN A 974 48.69 -13.50 -18.55
C GLN A 974 48.98 -12.04 -18.16
N ASP A 975 47.99 -11.16 -18.39
CA ASP A 975 48.02 -9.73 -18.06
C ASP A 975 48.07 -9.48 -16.54
N LEU A 976 48.60 -8.32 -16.15
CA LEU A 976 48.68 -7.88 -14.75
C LEU A 976 47.69 -6.75 -14.48
N TYR A 977 46.91 -6.93 -13.42
CA TYR A 977 45.87 -6.01 -12.95
C TYR A 977 46.08 -5.64 -11.48
N PRO A 978 45.53 -4.50 -11.02
CA PRO A 978 45.41 -4.22 -9.60
C PRO A 978 44.61 -5.32 -8.90
N ALA A 979 45.08 -5.76 -7.73
CA ALA A 979 44.33 -6.72 -6.93
C ALA A 979 43.04 -6.08 -6.41
N THR A 980 41.93 -6.82 -6.48
CA THR A 980 40.64 -6.41 -5.92
C THR A 980 40.73 -6.36 -4.38
N PRO A 981 40.33 -5.26 -3.74
CA PRO A 981 40.20 -5.20 -2.29
C PRO A 981 39.16 -6.21 -1.80
N ASN A 982 39.50 -6.98 -0.76
CA ASN A 982 38.56 -7.83 -0.05
C ASN A 982 37.95 -7.05 1.12
N THR A 983 37.21 -5.99 0.79
CA THR A 983 36.55 -5.15 1.80
C THR A 983 35.36 -5.90 2.38
N LYS A 984 35.22 -5.86 3.71
CA LYS A 984 34.04 -6.38 4.39
C LYS A 984 33.18 -5.23 4.93
N THR A 985 31.88 -5.27 4.66
CA THR A 985 30.89 -4.32 5.21
C THR A 985 29.98 -5.01 6.22
N LYS A 986 29.70 -4.33 7.33
CA LYS A 986 28.69 -4.77 8.30
C LYS A 986 27.36 -4.15 7.93
N CYS A 987 26.28 -4.89 8.08
CA CYS A 987 24.95 -4.31 8.06
C CYS A 987 24.81 -3.32 9.24
N PRO A 988 24.48 -2.04 8.99
CA PRO A 988 24.21 -1.10 10.08
C PRO A 988 22.83 -1.41 10.67
N GLY A 989 22.78 -2.08 11.82
CA GLY A 989 21.51 -2.37 12.52
C GLY A 989 20.93 -3.75 12.27
N CYS A 990 21.66 -4.61 11.56
CA CYS A 990 21.78 -6.02 11.89
C CYS A 990 22.97 -6.13 12.89
#